data_AF-A0AAU8AT29-F1
#
_entry.id   AF-A0AAU8AT29-F1
#
_cell.length_a   1.000
_cell.length_b   1.000
_cell.length_c   1.000
_cell.angle_alpha   90.00
_cell.angle_beta   90.00
_cell.angle_gamma   90.00
#
_symmetry.space_group_name_H-M   'P 1'
#
loop_
_entity.id
_entity.type
_entity.pdbx_description
1 polymer ?
#
loop_
_entity_poly.entity_id
_entity_poly.type
_entity_poly.pdbx_seq_one_letter_code
_entity_poly.pdbx_strand_id
1 'polypeptide(L)'
;MTPDLPHSLPELEQAISSDALASPGPASALAFLALARRALGDVFESPELVISEEAFCHALPAVPDAALATAFGDAALYRRCRASLLRHCKLAGLWASADPFPLLNQAARDLGTPTVNRRVLETYLPGLALSEITRERALAADQPLRGSERRALRASFAALDRLRDQPRLRALSLLGDEMIGPLPRYVDGVKLRLPLPPDLEAAVPRLPRGHAKRARRAYELALELGVLALQPQGRKVLTEHAARDYHAKVSTRVSENWASLTLGALIALLRAADTGVVPEGLTLARVRHPDRPCGPTKPERVSLSKTDRSLPPLPCQVEADVAGFGVARQAATKKITTLRRILARLFDGVEADDRDQVLQGAISRLEALYPEATPGTLTTYRSLLRDFLRHVGHRDPWDALLDQARTAAIAGLDIRGLRLLRRQAQALDPQLSPAGIDTKLATNLVATARTHGDGSRLRQGLSSLDLLRGLLPDLLPTPPIGSLPDGRKGGNCELPPALEQALRREAKAAGYSDPAAKAQLVAVRKLYTLSSAKERFDAELAEIPWAALTDAALVAHPADLAPYRTELTRLADRLTRNLSPGWRDLERAITDAGVARLDNPIAALARVAGEARLEPWQLDREWAWSHERGLRPDLRLTWARNITRLDALRELPAVAASGLLPPQCLGPMPARGARCRHGLFPLPRRFEAALDGAPQQLLEAAHLLWRCLRALGLFPRGADPAPGLLVSETLLERVEAEQSLLAPTSARQHLARLRDWRESLPGMDLASPA
;
A
#
# COMPACT_ATOMS: atom_id res chain seq x y z
N MET A 1 -9.21 -41.16 -10.98
CA MET A 1 -9.27 -40.99 -12.44
C MET A 1 -8.66 -39.64 -12.74
N THR A 2 -7.51 -39.61 -13.41
CA THR A 2 -6.97 -38.38 -14.00
C THR A 2 -8.02 -37.88 -15.00
N PRO A 3 -8.43 -36.60 -14.96
CA PRO A 3 -9.31 -36.06 -16.00
C PRO A 3 -8.56 -36.16 -17.33
N ASP A 4 -9.15 -36.86 -18.31
CA ASP A 4 -8.62 -36.91 -19.67
C ASP A 4 -8.60 -35.47 -20.20
N LEU A 5 -7.40 -34.96 -20.47
CA LEU A 5 -7.23 -33.66 -21.08
C LEU A 5 -7.73 -33.76 -22.53
N PRO A 6 -8.43 -32.75 -23.06
CA PRO A 6 -8.82 -32.78 -24.46
C PRO A 6 -7.58 -32.89 -25.34
N HIS A 7 -7.69 -33.61 -26.45
CA HIS A 7 -6.65 -33.78 -27.47
C HIS A 7 -7.06 -33.19 -28.82
N SER A 8 -8.27 -32.63 -28.89
CA SER A 8 -8.85 -32.03 -30.09
C SER A 8 -9.78 -30.87 -29.74
N LEU A 9 -10.16 -30.02 -30.71
CA LEU A 9 -11.15 -28.97 -30.50
C LEU A 9 -12.58 -29.51 -30.20
N PRO A 10 -13.05 -30.61 -30.82
CA PRO A 10 -14.30 -31.27 -30.43
C PRO A 10 -14.31 -31.72 -28.97
N GLU A 11 -13.22 -32.33 -28.49
CA GLU A 11 -13.09 -32.73 -27.09
C GLU A 11 -13.06 -31.51 -26.16
N LEU A 12 -12.43 -30.40 -26.57
CA LEU A 12 -12.47 -29.15 -25.84
C LEU A 12 -13.90 -28.59 -25.73
N GLU A 13 -14.68 -28.66 -26.80
CA GLU A 13 -16.11 -28.27 -26.81
C GLU A 13 -16.94 -29.17 -25.89
N GLN A 14 -16.72 -30.48 -25.93
CA GLN A 14 -17.37 -31.43 -25.04
C GLN A 14 -17.00 -31.17 -23.57
N ALA A 15 -15.73 -30.87 -23.29
CA ALA A 15 -15.27 -30.57 -21.94
C ALA A 15 -15.88 -29.26 -21.40
N ILE A 16 -16.04 -28.23 -22.23
CA ILE A 16 -16.69 -26.96 -21.82
C ILE A 16 -18.20 -27.14 -21.63
N SER A 17 -18.87 -27.85 -22.53
CA SER A 17 -20.33 -28.07 -22.48
C SER A 17 -20.77 -28.96 -21.31
N SER A 18 -19.95 -29.93 -20.92
CA SER A 18 -20.18 -30.79 -19.75
C SER A 18 -19.72 -30.17 -18.42
N ASP A 19 -19.19 -28.95 -18.44
CA ASP A 19 -18.57 -28.25 -17.29
C ASP A 19 -17.35 -28.99 -16.68
N ALA A 20 -16.80 -29.99 -17.38
CA ALA A 20 -15.54 -30.62 -17.02
C ALA A 20 -14.37 -29.61 -17.08
N LEU A 21 -14.45 -28.66 -18.00
CA LEU A 21 -13.55 -27.51 -18.12
C LEU A 21 -14.27 -26.19 -17.80
N ALA A 22 -14.19 -25.79 -16.53
CA ALA A 22 -14.57 -24.45 -16.07
C ALA A 22 -13.96 -23.37 -16.97
N SER A 23 -14.83 -22.65 -17.68
CA SER A 23 -14.50 -21.68 -18.70
C SER A 23 -15.11 -20.32 -18.38
N PRO A 24 -14.36 -19.21 -18.48
CA PRO A 24 -14.90 -17.87 -18.30
C PRO A 24 -15.74 -17.47 -19.53
N GLY A 25 -17.06 -17.52 -19.38
CA GLY A 25 -18.02 -17.23 -20.46
C GLY A 25 -18.25 -18.43 -21.38
N PRO A 26 -18.75 -19.55 -20.84
CA PRO A 26 -18.85 -20.82 -21.58
C PRO A 26 -19.73 -20.70 -22.82
N ALA A 27 -20.82 -19.93 -22.77
CA ALA A 27 -21.70 -19.68 -23.91
C ALA A 27 -20.96 -19.03 -25.09
N SER A 28 -20.12 -18.02 -24.83
CA SER A 28 -19.31 -17.38 -25.86
C SER A 28 -18.22 -18.32 -26.39
N ALA A 29 -17.60 -19.13 -25.53
CA ALA A 29 -16.60 -20.11 -25.93
C ALA A 29 -17.19 -21.17 -26.88
N LEU A 30 -18.36 -21.73 -26.53
CA LEU A 30 -19.07 -22.71 -27.34
C LEU A 30 -19.52 -22.10 -28.68
N ALA A 31 -20.00 -20.85 -28.69
CA ALA A 31 -20.34 -20.16 -29.94
C ALA A 31 -19.13 -20.00 -30.88
N PHE A 32 -17.94 -19.70 -30.34
CA PHE A 32 -16.72 -19.62 -31.14
C PHE A 32 -16.23 -20.99 -31.63
N LEU A 33 -16.38 -22.05 -30.83
CA LEU A 33 -16.06 -23.42 -31.25
C LEU A 33 -17.01 -23.89 -32.37
N ALA A 34 -18.31 -23.61 -32.26
CA ALA A 34 -19.28 -23.90 -33.32
C ALA A 34 -18.97 -23.14 -34.62
N LEU A 35 -18.58 -21.86 -34.52
CA LEU A 35 -18.14 -21.09 -35.68
C LEU A 35 -16.87 -21.69 -36.31
N ALA A 36 -15.89 -22.08 -35.50
CA ALA A 36 -14.66 -22.68 -35.96
C ALA A 36 -14.88 -24.04 -36.63
N ARG A 37 -15.77 -24.88 -36.09
CA ARG A 37 -16.20 -26.13 -36.72
C ARG A 37 -16.76 -25.87 -38.12
N ARG A 38 -17.67 -24.91 -38.24
CA ARG A 38 -18.27 -24.54 -39.54
C ARG A 38 -17.23 -24.01 -40.54
N ALA A 39 -16.27 -23.23 -40.07
CA ALA A 39 -15.28 -22.58 -40.93
C ALA A 39 -14.12 -23.50 -41.36
N LEU A 40 -13.72 -24.44 -40.51
CA LEU A 40 -12.57 -25.31 -40.75
C LEU A 40 -12.94 -26.68 -41.33
N GLY A 41 -14.21 -27.10 -41.20
CA GLY A 41 -14.66 -28.42 -41.67
C GLY A 41 -13.84 -29.54 -41.04
N ASP A 42 -13.34 -30.47 -41.86
CA ASP A 42 -12.55 -31.62 -41.43
C ASP A 42 -11.28 -31.23 -40.64
N VAL A 43 -10.72 -30.04 -40.88
CA VAL A 43 -9.55 -29.55 -40.14
C VAL A 43 -9.86 -29.30 -38.66
N PHE A 44 -11.12 -28.98 -38.31
CA PHE A 44 -11.55 -28.81 -36.91
C PHE A 44 -11.47 -30.12 -36.13
N GLU A 45 -11.79 -31.23 -36.80
CA GLU A 45 -11.80 -32.57 -36.21
C GLU A 45 -10.38 -33.16 -36.10
N SER A 46 -9.39 -32.54 -36.75
CA SER A 46 -8.01 -33.02 -36.74
C SER A 46 -7.30 -32.75 -35.39
N PRO A 47 -6.78 -33.79 -34.71
CA PRO A 47 -5.96 -33.62 -33.50
C PRO A 47 -4.67 -32.81 -33.76
N GLU A 48 -4.16 -32.86 -34.99
CA GLU A 48 -2.95 -32.13 -35.42
C GLU A 48 -3.10 -30.61 -35.25
N LEU A 49 -4.34 -30.10 -35.21
CA LEU A 49 -4.60 -28.67 -35.03
C LEU A 49 -4.17 -28.16 -33.65
N VAL A 50 -4.18 -29.01 -32.62
CA VAL A 50 -3.87 -28.63 -31.24
C VAL A 50 -2.67 -29.39 -30.66
N ILE A 51 -1.95 -30.17 -31.47
CA ILE A 51 -0.75 -30.91 -31.05
C ILE A 51 0.34 -29.99 -30.47
N SER A 52 0.44 -28.75 -30.96
CA SER A 52 1.31 -27.72 -30.42
C SER A 52 0.72 -26.33 -30.64
N GLU A 53 1.18 -25.33 -29.85
CA GLU A 53 0.79 -23.93 -30.05
C GLU A 53 1.26 -23.44 -31.43
N GLU A 54 2.37 -23.96 -31.95
CA GLU A 54 2.91 -23.64 -33.27
C GLU A 54 2.03 -24.20 -34.39
N ALA A 55 1.60 -25.46 -34.29
CA ALA A 55 0.67 -26.07 -35.24
C ALA A 55 -0.67 -25.32 -35.26
N PHE A 56 -1.20 -24.98 -34.09
CA PHE A 56 -2.38 -24.13 -33.97
C PHE A 56 -2.15 -22.77 -34.63
N CYS A 57 -1.00 -22.12 -34.38
CA CYS A 57 -0.68 -20.82 -34.98
C CYS A 57 -0.39 -20.90 -36.47
N HIS A 58 0.02 -22.06 -36.99
CA HIS A 58 0.24 -22.29 -38.42
C HIS A 58 -1.09 -22.50 -39.15
N ALA A 59 -1.96 -23.36 -38.62
CA ALA A 59 -3.30 -23.61 -39.17
C ALA A 59 -4.24 -22.41 -39.00
N LEU A 60 -4.09 -21.68 -37.88
CA LEU A 60 -4.81 -20.45 -37.58
C LEU A 60 -3.78 -19.31 -37.37
N PRO A 61 -3.25 -18.71 -38.46
CA PRO A 61 -2.29 -17.61 -38.39
C PRO A 61 -2.88 -16.36 -37.72
N ALA A 62 -2.03 -15.54 -37.08
CA ALA A 62 -2.49 -14.31 -36.43
C ALA A 62 -3.17 -13.33 -37.41
N VAL A 63 -2.73 -13.36 -38.67
CA VAL A 63 -3.34 -12.65 -39.80
C VAL A 63 -3.91 -13.70 -40.75
N PRO A 64 -5.25 -13.81 -40.91
CA PRO A 64 -5.84 -14.78 -41.82
C PRO A 64 -5.61 -14.36 -43.28
N ASP A 65 -5.54 -15.34 -44.18
CA ASP A 65 -5.71 -15.07 -45.61
C ASP A 65 -7.19 -14.77 -45.94
N ALA A 66 -7.47 -14.45 -47.20
CA ALA A 66 -8.82 -14.09 -47.63
C ALA A 66 -9.83 -15.25 -47.48
N ALA A 67 -9.38 -16.50 -47.66
CA ALA A 67 -10.23 -17.67 -47.54
C ALA A 67 -10.64 -17.91 -46.08
N LEU A 68 -9.69 -17.90 -45.14
CA LEU A 68 -9.95 -18.03 -43.70
C LEU A 68 -10.78 -16.85 -43.17
N ALA A 69 -10.47 -15.61 -43.59
CA ALA A 69 -11.25 -14.45 -43.18
C ALA A 69 -12.72 -14.58 -43.61
N THR A 70 -12.96 -15.02 -44.85
CA THR A 70 -14.32 -15.23 -45.38
C THR A 70 -15.03 -16.39 -44.69
N ALA A 71 -14.34 -17.51 -44.44
CA ALA A 71 -14.90 -18.67 -43.76
C ALA A 71 -15.40 -18.35 -42.34
N PHE A 72 -14.67 -17.49 -41.61
CA PHE A 72 -15.05 -16.99 -40.29
C PHE A 72 -15.97 -15.76 -40.33
N GLY A 73 -16.45 -15.36 -41.52
CA GLY A 73 -17.30 -14.18 -41.74
C GLY A 73 -16.49 -12.93 -42.09
N ASP A 74 -15.53 -12.56 -41.22
CA ASP A 74 -14.55 -11.53 -41.55
C ASP A 74 -13.25 -11.68 -40.73
N ALA A 75 -12.23 -10.91 -41.08
CA ALA A 75 -10.92 -10.94 -40.41
C ALA A 75 -10.95 -10.45 -38.94
N ALA A 76 -11.89 -9.60 -38.54
CA ALA A 76 -12.05 -9.17 -37.16
C ALA A 76 -12.72 -10.24 -36.29
N LEU A 77 -13.75 -10.90 -36.80
CA LEU A 77 -14.42 -12.04 -36.18
C LEU A 77 -13.47 -13.23 -36.09
N TYR A 78 -12.70 -13.53 -37.15
CA TYR A 78 -11.60 -14.49 -37.10
C TYR A 78 -10.64 -14.20 -35.94
N ARG A 79 -10.15 -12.96 -35.81
CA ARG A 79 -9.20 -12.60 -34.72
C ARG A 79 -9.80 -12.82 -33.33
N ARG A 80 -11.09 -12.47 -33.13
CA ARG A 80 -11.80 -12.71 -31.87
C ARG A 80 -11.96 -14.20 -31.58
N CYS A 81 -12.40 -14.96 -32.59
CA CYS A 81 -12.57 -16.40 -32.50
C CYS A 81 -11.24 -17.09 -32.19
N ARG A 82 -10.20 -16.84 -32.99
CA ARG A 82 -8.83 -17.33 -32.78
C ARG A 82 -8.31 -17.00 -31.38
N ALA A 83 -8.46 -15.76 -30.90
CA ALA A 83 -8.01 -15.38 -29.57
C ALA A 83 -8.77 -16.13 -28.46
N SER A 84 -10.07 -16.34 -28.65
CA SER A 84 -10.89 -17.14 -27.76
C SER A 84 -10.43 -18.60 -27.75
N LEU A 85 -10.31 -19.23 -28.92
CA LEU A 85 -9.84 -20.62 -29.06
C LEU A 85 -8.46 -20.78 -28.42
N LEU A 86 -7.48 -19.95 -28.80
CA LEU A 86 -6.13 -19.96 -28.23
C LEU A 86 -6.16 -19.87 -26.70
N ARG A 87 -6.99 -18.99 -26.13
CA ARG A 87 -7.16 -18.87 -24.68
C ARG A 87 -7.73 -20.15 -24.08
N HIS A 88 -8.78 -20.74 -24.66
CA HIS A 88 -9.41 -21.94 -24.12
C HIS A 88 -8.53 -23.17 -24.26
N CYS A 89 -7.76 -23.29 -25.34
CA CYS A 89 -6.71 -24.29 -25.49
C CYS A 89 -5.66 -24.17 -24.36
N LYS A 90 -5.21 -22.94 -24.05
CA LYS A 90 -4.30 -22.70 -22.92
C LYS A 90 -4.93 -23.01 -21.57
N LEU A 91 -6.21 -22.68 -21.37
CA LEU A 91 -6.93 -22.98 -20.14
C LEU A 91 -7.22 -24.48 -19.97
N ALA A 92 -7.37 -25.20 -21.07
CA ALA A 92 -7.51 -26.65 -21.09
C ALA A 92 -6.18 -27.36 -20.87
N GLY A 93 -5.05 -26.65 -20.98
CA GLY A 93 -3.73 -27.26 -20.85
C GLY A 93 -3.26 -28.00 -22.09
N LEU A 94 -3.81 -27.71 -23.28
CA LEU A 94 -3.43 -28.42 -24.51
C LEU A 94 -1.93 -28.33 -24.83
N TRP A 95 -1.24 -27.29 -24.33
CA TRP A 95 0.17 -27.02 -24.62
C TRP A 95 0.97 -26.90 -23.34
N ALA A 96 1.78 -27.91 -23.03
CA ALA A 96 2.68 -27.92 -21.88
C ALA A 96 3.77 -26.83 -21.96
N SER A 97 4.12 -26.35 -23.16
CA SER A 97 5.12 -25.31 -23.40
C SER A 97 4.58 -23.86 -23.36
N ALA A 98 3.27 -23.68 -23.22
CA ALA A 98 2.66 -22.36 -23.20
C ALA A 98 2.87 -21.66 -21.85
N ASP A 99 2.78 -20.32 -21.84
CA ASP A 99 2.75 -19.50 -20.63
C ASP A 99 1.73 -20.07 -19.61
N PRO A 100 2.15 -20.54 -18.43
CA PRO A 100 1.27 -21.21 -17.46
C PRO A 100 0.44 -20.22 -16.63
N PHE A 101 0.77 -18.92 -16.64
CA PHE A 101 0.15 -17.93 -15.77
C PHE A 101 -1.34 -17.66 -16.03
N PRO A 102 -1.85 -17.64 -17.28
CA PRO A 102 -3.28 -17.55 -17.56
C PRO A 102 -4.09 -18.68 -16.93
N LEU A 103 -3.61 -19.93 -17.04
CA LEU A 103 -4.24 -21.10 -16.45
C LEU A 103 -4.21 -21.04 -14.92
N LEU A 104 -3.05 -20.75 -14.32
CA LEU A 104 -2.91 -20.60 -12.87
C LEU A 104 -3.83 -19.51 -12.31
N ASN A 105 -3.93 -18.36 -12.98
CA ASN A 105 -4.77 -17.26 -12.53
C ASN A 105 -6.27 -17.48 -12.79
N GLN A 106 -6.64 -18.38 -13.69
CA GLN A 106 -8.01 -18.85 -13.80
C GLN A 106 -8.33 -19.83 -12.66
N ALA A 107 -7.48 -20.85 -12.46
CA ALA A 107 -7.63 -21.80 -11.35
C ALA A 107 -7.69 -21.10 -9.98
N ALA A 108 -6.89 -20.05 -9.79
CA ALA A 108 -6.92 -19.24 -8.56
C ALA A 108 -8.27 -18.56 -8.34
N ARG A 109 -8.87 -18.01 -9.41
CA ARG A 109 -10.20 -17.39 -9.37
C ARG A 109 -11.29 -18.43 -9.07
N ASP A 110 -11.22 -19.59 -9.70
CA ASP A 110 -12.18 -20.68 -9.48
C ASP A 110 -12.16 -21.17 -8.02
N LEU A 111 -10.99 -21.17 -7.38
CA LEU A 111 -10.80 -21.55 -5.97
C LEU A 111 -10.94 -20.40 -4.97
N GLY A 112 -11.22 -19.16 -5.41
CA GLY A 112 -11.30 -17.99 -4.53
C GLY A 112 -9.98 -17.64 -3.83
N THR A 113 -8.84 -17.99 -4.43
CA THR A 113 -7.49 -17.75 -3.89
C THR A 113 -6.83 -16.54 -4.56
N PRO A 114 -5.83 -15.91 -3.91
CA PRO A 114 -5.08 -14.83 -4.53
C PRO A 114 -4.40 -15.28 -5.84
N THR A 115 -4.33 -14.38 -6.82
CA THR A 115 -3.67 -14.64 -8.10
C THR A 115 -2.15 -14.77 -7.94
N VAL A 116 -1.53 -15.55 -8.83
CA VAL A 116 -0.08 -15.70 -8.89
C VAL A 116 0.50 -14.50 -9.65
N ASN A 117 1.36 -13.74 -8.98
CA ASN A 117 1.99 -12.56 -9.58
C ASN A 117 3.20 -12.96 -10.45
N ARG A 118 2.97 -13.04 -11.76
CA ARG A 118 3.98 -13.35 -12.78
C ARG A 118 5.24 -12.50 -12.63
N ARG A 119 5.08 -11.16 -12.57
CA ARG A 119 6.19 -10.22 -12.50
C ARG A 119 7.08 -10.49 -11.27
N VAL A 120 6.48 -10.82 -10.13
CA VAL A 120 7.22 -11.11 -8.90
C VAL A 120 8.02 -12.40 -9.04
N LEU A 121 7.45 -13.47 -9.60
CA LEU A 121 8.18 -14.71 -9.83
C LEU A 121 9.28 -14.54 -10.87
N GLU A 122 9.01 -13.88 -12.00
CA GLU A 122 10.04 -13.61 -13.03
C GLU A 122 11.17 -12.70 -12.50
N THR A 123 10.87 -11.78 -11.58
CA THR A 123 11.89 -10.89 -10.99
C THR A 123 12.82 -11.65 -10.05
N TYR A 124 12.29 -12.54 -9.20
CA TYR A 124 13.07 -13.19 -8.14
C TYR A 124 13.48 -14.64 -8.45
N LEU A 125 12.92 -15.23 -9.50
CA LEU A 125 13.22 -16.57 -10.02
C LEU A 125 13.28 -16.52 -11.56
N PRO A 126 14.14 -15.68 -12.15
CA PRO A 126 14.19 -15.49 -13.60
C PRO A 126 14.58 -16.79 -14.32
N GLY A 127 13.85 -17.10 -15.40
CA GLY A 127 14.13 -18.26 -16.26
C GLY A 127 13.80 -19.63 -15.66
N LEU A 128 13.22 -19.68 -14.46
CA LEU A 128 12.88 -20.93 -13.79
C LEU A 128 11.47 -21.40 -14.17
N ALA A 129 11.31 -22.66 -14.57
CA ALA A 129 9.98 -23.22 -14.77
C ALA A 129 9.26 -23.38 -13.43
N LEU A 130 7.93 -23.27 -13.42
CA LEU A 130 7.16 -23.32 -12.17
C LEU A 130 7.23 -24.69 -11.48
N SER A 131 7.41 -25.77 -12.25
CA SER A 131 7.63 -27.12 -11.73
C SER A 131 8.98 -27.28 -11.02
N GLU A 132 9.96 -26.45 -11.38
CA GLU A 132 11.31 -26.46 -10.80
C GLU A 132 11.42 -25.59 -9.53
N ILE A 133 10.34 -24.88 -9.14
CA ILE A 133 10.30 -24.12 -7.89
C ILE A 133 10.18 -25.09 -6.71
N THR A 134 11.32 -25.62 -6.30
CA THR A 134 11.43 -26.41 -5.07
C THR A 134 11.36 -25.51 -3.83
N ARG A 135 11.09 -26.11 -2.67
CA ARG A 135 11.16 -25.40 -1.39
C ARG A 135 12.52 -24.73 -1.17
N GLU A 136 13.60 -25.36 -1.60
CA GLU A 136 14.96 -24.81 -1.50
C GLU A 136 15.12 -23.52 -2.33
N ARG A 137 14.70 -23.54 -3.61
CA ARG A 137 14.77 -22.35 -4.47
C ARG A 137 13.88 -21.22 -3.96
N ALA A 138 12.68 -21.54 -3.48
CA ALA A 138 11.79 -20.56 -2.85
C ALA A 138 12.42 -19.93 -1.60
N LEU A 139 13.10 -20.72 -0.77
CA LEU A 139 13.82 -20.22 0.41
C LEU A 139 14.99 -19.30 0.03
N ALA A 140 15.72 -19.62 -1.03
CA ALA A 140 16.83 -18.81 -1.54
C ALA A 140 16.33 -17.46 -2.08
N ALA A 141 15.25 -17.46 -2.87
CA ALA A 141 14.63 -16.25 -3.41
C ALA A 141 14.01 -15.35 -2.34
N ASP A 142 13.40 -15.93 -1.29
CA ASP A 142 12.76 -15.19 -0.19
C ASP A 142 13.76 -14.58 0.80
N GLN A 143 14.97 -15.15 0.91
CA GLN A 143 16.00 -14.75 1.88
C GLN A 143 16.42 -13.27 1.80
N PRO A 144 16.82 -12.71 0.64
CA PRO A 144 17.31 -11.33 0.55
C PRO A 144 16.20 -10.27 0.66
N LEU A 145 14.94 -10.64 0.43
CA LEU A 145 13.84 -9.67 0.31
C LEU A 145 13.42 -9.10 1.66
N ARG A 146 12.87 -7.87 1.67
CA ARG A 146 12.31 -7.23 2.87
C ARG A 146 10.93 -6.64 2.59
N GLY A 147 10.17 -6.30 3.65
CA GLY A 147 8.94 -5.51 3.55
C GLY A 147 7.89 -6.05 2.59
N SER A 148 7.46 -5.20 1.64
CA SER A 148 6.39 -5.47 0.67
C SER A 148 6.79 -6.51 -0.39
N GLU A 149 8.03 -6.51 -0.86
CA GLU A 149 8.55 -7.45 -1.86
C GLU A 149 8.50 -8.89 -1.35
N ARG A 150 8.99 -9.10 -0.12
CA ARG A 150 8.90 -10.40 0.55
C ARG A 150 7.45 -10.85 0.71
N ARG A 151 6.56 -9.93 1.10
CA ARG A 151 5.14 -10.24 1.26
C ARG A 151 4.52 -10.68 -0.08
N ALA A 152 4.85 -10.01 -1.17
CA ALA A 152 4.36 -10.34 -2.50
C ALA A 152 4.87 -11.70 -2.98
N LEU A 153 6.18 -11.98 -2.83
CA LEU A 153 6.75 -13.27 -3.22
C LEU A 153 6.15 -14.43 -2.41
N ARG A 154 6.02 -14.27 -1.09
CA ARG A 154 5.37 -15.27 -0.23
C ARG A 154 3.90 -15.49 -0.57
N ALA A 155 3.17 -14.44 -0.95
CA ALA A 155 1.79 -14.56 -1.40
C ALA A 155 1.70 -15.39 -2.69
N SER A 156 2.61 -15.18 -3.65
CA SER A 156 2.69 -16.01 -4.86
C SER A 156 3.01 -17.48 -4.53
N PHE A 157 3.99 -17.77 -3.66
CA PHE A 157 4.27 -19.15 -3.26
C PHE A 157 3.10 -19.83 -2.53
N ALA A 158 2.43 -19.11 -1.64
CA ALA A 158 1.24 -19.62 -0.98
C ALA A 158 0.08 -19.88 -1.96
N ALA A 159 -0.07 -19.06 -3.01
CA ALA A 159 -1.02 -19.31 -4.08
C ALA A 159 -0.65 -20.57 -4.86
N LEU A 160 0.62 -20.74 -5.26
CA LEU A 160 1.09 -21.95 -5.94
C LEU A 160 0.81 -23.23 -5.12
N ASP A 161 1.06 -23.21 -3.81
CA ASP A 161 0.78 -24.35 -2.94
C ASP A 161 -0.72 -24.69 -2.86
N ARG A 162 -1.61 -23.70 -2.85
CA ARG A 162 -3.07 -23.93 -2.88
C ARG A 162 -3.55 -24.47 -4.22
N LEU A 163 -2.86 -24.09 -5.31
CA LEU A 163 -3.17 -24.53 -6.66
C LEU A 163 -2.63 -25.93 -6.97
N ARG A 164 -1.69 -26.45 -6.17
CA ARG A 164 -0.96 -27.69 -6.46
C ARG A 164 -1.84 -28.94 -6.58
N ASP A 165 -2.92 -29.00 -5.82
CA ASP A 165 -3.84 -30.15 -5.85
C ASP A 165 -4.94 -30.00 -6.92
N GLN A 166 -4.95 -28.91 -7.67
CA GLN A 166 -5.94 -28.71 -8.72
C GLN A 166 -5.71 -29.76 -9.84
N PRO A 167 -6.74 -30.56 -10.21
CA PRO A 167 -6.55 -31.72 -11.09
C PRO A 167 -5.93 -31.41 -12.46
N ARG A 168 -6.28 -30.27 -13.07
CA ARG A 168 -5.75 -29.83 -14.37
C ARG A 168 -4.28 -29.44 -14.26
N LEU A 169 -3.91 -28.73 -13.19
CA LEU A 169 -2.51 -28.34 -12.96
C LEU A 169 -1.62 -29.54 -12.68
N ARG A 170 -2.16 -30.57 -12.00
CA ARG A 170 -1.48 -31.87 -11.80
C ARG A 170 -1.32 -32.66 -13.08
N ALA A 171 -2.37 -32.76 -13.90
CA ALA A 171 -2.32 -33.49 -15.17
C ALA A 171 -1.24 -32.92 -16.11
N LEU A 172 -0.95 -31.62 -16.00
CA LEU A 172 0.05 -30.91 -16.80
C LEU A 172 1.44 -30.85 -16.15
N SER A 173 1.61 -31.37 -14.93
CA SER A 173 2.86 -31.27 -14.17
C SER A 173 3.43 -29.84 -14.10
N LEU A 174 2.57 -28.82 -14.09
CA LEU A 174 2.97 -27.40 -14.13
C LEU A 174 3.63 -26.94 -12.82
N LEU A 175 3.26 -27.58 -11.71
CA LEU A 175 3.80 -27.37 -10.39
C LEU A 175 4.45 -28.67 -9.95
N GLY A 176 5.57 -28.61 -9.22
CA GLY A 176 6.21 -29.83 -8.73
C GLY A 176 5.32 -30.60 -7.74
N ASP A 177 5.76 -31.76 -7.29
CA ASP A 177 5.01 -32.53 -6.29
C ASP A 177 5.21 -32.00 -4.86
N GLU A 178 6.37 -31.39 -4.59
CA GLU A 178 6.73 -30.90 -3.25
C GLU A 178 6.14 -29.52 -2.96
N MET A 179 5.26 -29.42 -1.95
CA MET A 179 4.79 -28.12 -1.45
C MET A 179 5.96 -27.24 -1.00
N ILE A 180 5.92 -25.96 -1.38
CA ILE A 180 6.89 -24.96 -0.90
C ILE A 180 6.73 -24.82 0.61
N GLY A 181 5.48 -24.80 1.11
CA GLY A 181 5.10 -24.73 2.51
C GLY A 181 5.37 -23.38 3.16
N PRO A 182 5.14 -23.26 4.47
CA PRO A 182 5.41 -22.03 5.20
C PRO A 182 6.92 -21.72 5.16
N LEU A 183 7.24 -20.51 4.70
CA LEU A 183 8.60 -19.97 4.69
C LEU A 183 8.95 -19.36 6.06
N PRO A 184 10.19 -19.56 6.56
CA PRO A 184 10.62 -19.09 7.87
C PRO A 184 10.48 -17.57 7.98
N ARG A 185 10.23 -17.04 9.18
CA ARG A 185 10.25 -15.59 9.40
C ARG A 185 11.68 -15.09 9.45
N TYR A 186 12.10 -14.31 8.46
CA TYR A 186 13.39 -13.60 8.49
C TYR A 186 13.22 -12.26 9.22
N VAL A 187 13.94 -12.06 10.31
CA VAL A 187 14.13 -10.71 10.87
C VAL A 187 15.35 -10.14 10.15
N ASP A 188 15.17 -9.00 9.46
CA ASP A 188 16.23 -8.27 8.74
C ASP A 188 16.94 -8.97 7.58
N GLY A 189 16.32 -9.99 6.96
CA GLY A 189 16.79 -10.57 5.68
C GLY A 189 17.95 -11.56 5.82
N VAL A 190 18.20 -12.07 7.03
CA VAL A 190 19.14 -13.17 7.25
C VAL A 190 18.36 -14.41 7.69
N LYS A 191 18.45 -15.47 6.88
CA LYS A 191 18.10 -16.83 7.28
C LYS A 191 19.08 -17.23 8.37
N LEU A 192 18.58 -17.87 9.41
CA LEU A 192 19.03 -19.19 9.86
C LEU A 192 18.25 -19.47 11.15
N ARG A 193 17.46 -20.55 11.15
CA ARG A 193 17.38 -21.39 12.34
C ARG A 193 18.28 -22.57 12.06
N LEU A 194 19.60 -22.40 12.20
CA LEU A 194 20.49 -23.56 12.05
C LEU A 194 20.13 -24.56 13.17
N PRO A 195 19.96 -25.86 12.86
CA PRO A 195 20.04 -26.86 13.91
C PRO A 195 21.40 -26.69 14.59
N LEU A 196 21.42 -26.72 15.92
CA LEU A 196 22.70 -26.83 16.60
C LEU A 196 23.32 -28.18 16.21
N PRO A 197 24.65 -28.25 16.02
CA PRO A 197 25.36 -29.52 15.96
C PRO A 197 24.90 -30.44 17.10
N PRO A 198 24.78 -31.77 16.89
CA PRO A 198 24.16 -32.67 17.86
C PRO A 198 24.71 -32.56 19.29
N ASP A 199 25.99 -32.29 19.43
CA ASP A 199 26.66 -32.14 20.72
C ASP A 199 26.45 -30.76 21.37
N LEU A 200 26.33 -29.68 20.57
CA LEU A 200 25.84 -28.39 21.06
C LEU A 200 24.37 -28.49 21.46
N GLU A 201 23.54 -29.20 20.70
CA GLU A 201 22.13 -29.45 21.05
C GLU A 201 22.04 -30.27 22.35
N ALA A 202 22.87 -31.31 22.53
CA ALA A 202 22.98 -32.08 23.77
C ALA A 202 23.52 -31.26 24.96
N ALA A 203 24.21 -30.15 24.70
CA ALA A 203 24.64 -29.21 25.72
C ALA A 203 23.53 -28.26 26.18
N VAL A 204 22.50 -28.00 25.36
CA VAL A 204 21.41 -27.05 25.69
C VAL A 204 20.70 -27.35 27.01
N PRO A 205 20.33 -28.60 27.35
CA PRO A 205 19.68 -28.91 28.62
C PRO A 205 20.54 -28.63 29.85
N ARG A 206 21.87 -28.59 29.70
CA ARG A 206 22.85 -28.30 30.77
C ARG A 206 23.01 -26.79 31.01
N LEU A 207 22.43 -25.94 30.16
CA LEU A 207 22.53 -24.50 30.27
C LEU A 207 21.46 -23.91 31.19
N PRO A 208 21.73 -22.78 31.87
CA PRO A 208 20.68 -21.99 32.50
C PRO A 208 19.57 -21.64 31.51
N ARG A 209 18.30 -21.66 31.95
CA ARG A 209 17.10 -21.45 31.09
C ARG A 209 17.21 -20.20 30.19
N GLY A 210 17.83 -19.13 30.67
CA GLY A 210 18.06 -17.90 29.90
C GLY A 210 19.07 -18.08 28.75
N HIS A 211 20.12 -18.87 28.95
CA HIS A 211 21.11 -19.18 27.91
C HIS A 211 20.56 -20.22 26.94
N ALA A 212 19.88 -21.27 27.43
CA ALA A 212 19.24 -22.29 26.58
C ALA A 212 18.28 -21.66 25.54
N LYS A 213 17.45 -20.69 25.95
CA LYS A 213 16.54 -19.96 25.04
C LYS A 213 17.26 -19.18 23.92
N ARG A 214 18.54 -18.85 24.10
CA ARG A 214 19.32 -18.00 23.19
C ARG A 214 20.47 -18.75 22.50
N ALA A 215 20.81 -19.94 22.96
CA ALA A 215 21.94 -20.75 22.51
C ALA A 215 21.98 -20.90 20.98
N ARG A 216 20.84 -21.25 20.39
CA ARG A 216 20.72 -21.40 18.94
C ARG A 216 20.97 -20.11 18.18
N ARG A 217 20.33 -19.00 18.59
CA ARG A 217 20.54 -17.69 17.96
C ARG A 217 21.97 -17.18 18.13
N ALA A 218 22.58 -17.45 19.27
CA ALA A 218 23.95 -17.09 19.55
C ALA A 218 24.94 -17.82 18.62
N TYR A 219 24.74 -19.12 18.41
CA TYR A 219 25.51 -19.95 17.48
C TYR A 219 25.36 -19.49 16.01
N GLU A 220 24.13 -19.19 15.58
CA GLU A 220 23.86 -18.66 14.22
C GLU A 220 24.61 -17.36 13.95
N LEU A 221 24.52 -16.40 14.88
CA LEU A 221 25.23 -15.14 14.77
C LEU A 221 26.75 -15.37 14.72
N ALA A 222 27.26 -16.39 15.42
CA ALA A 222 28.68 -16.68 15.42
C ALA A 222 29.15 -17.22 14.06
N LEU A 223 28.33 -18.05 13.40
CA LEU A 223 28.60 -18.51 12.03
C LEU A 223 28.47 -17.36 11.01
N GLU A 224 27.42 -16.54 11.12
CA GLU A 224 27.18 -15.40 10.23
C GLU A 224 28.33 -14.38 10.25
N LEU A 225 28.89 -14.13 11.43
CA LEU A 225 29.97 -13.17 11.61
C LEU A 225 31.36 -13.77 11.34
N GLY A 226 31.43 -15.04 10.92
CA GLY A 226 32.69 -15.75 10.67
C GLY A 226 33.49 -16.08 11.93
N VAL A 227 32.86 -16.03 13.11
CA VAL A 227 33.45 -16.33 14.42
C VAL A 227 33.57 -17.85 14.62
N LEU A 228 32.62 -18.61 14.08
CA LEU A 228 32.65 -20.08 14.00
C LEU A 228 32.54 -20.54 12.54
N ALA A 229 32.93 -21.78 12.25
CA ALA A 229 32.80 -22.43 10.94
C ALA A 229 31.83 -23.62 10.99
N LEU A 230 31.27 -24.01 9.83
CA LEU A 230 30.10 -24.90 9.74
C LEU A 230 30.39 -26.42 9.82
N GLN A 231 31.65 -26.91 9.71
CA GLN A 231 32.01 -28.33 9.43
C GLN A 231 33.49 -28.66 9.86
N PRO A 232 33.99 -29.95 9.87
CA PRO A 232 33.89 -30.90 10.99
C PRO A 232 35.24 -31.34 11.62
N GLN A 233 36.39 -30.77 11.23
CA GLN A 233 37.70 -31.20 11.76
C GLN A 233 38.37 -30.05 12.53
N GLY A 234 38.18 -30.06 13.84
CA GLY A 234 38.73 -29.09 14.78
C GLY A 234 37.82 -27.88 14.98
N ARG A 235 37.06 -27.86 16.08
CA ARG A 235 36.42 -26.62 16.53
C ARG A 235 37.50 -25.58 16.77
N LYS A 236 37.44 -24.48 16.03
CA LYS A 236 38.26 -23.31 16.36
C LYS A 236 37.92 -22.87 17.79
N VAL A 237 38.95 -22.79 18.62
CA VAL A 237 38.86 -22.23 19.97
C VAL A 237 38.29 -20.81 19.85
N LEU A 238 37.25 -20.49 20.62
CA LEU A 238 36.72 -19.13 20.69
C LEU A 238 37.76 -18.25 21.39
N THR A 239 38.58 -17.56 20.61
CA THR A 239 39.61 -16.66 21.13
C THR A 239 38.97 -15.40 21.73
N GLU A 240 39.71 -14.73 22.61
CA GLU A 240 39.28 -13.45 23.18
C GLU A 240 39.03 -12.39 22.10
N HIS A 241 39.87 -12.36 21.07
CA HIS A 241 39.70 -11.47 19.93
C HIS A 241 38.40 -11.76 19.16
N ALA A 242 38.11 -13.03 18.85
CA ALA A 242 36.90 -13.43 18.14
C ALA A 242 35.63 -13.14 18.96
N ALA A 243 35.69 -13.27 20.28
CA ALA A 243 34.59 -12.92 21.18
C ALA A 243 34.32 -11.41 21.24
N ARG A 244 35.38 -10.57 21.22
CA ARG A 244 35.27 -9.10 21.12
C ARG A 244 34.69 -8.67 19.78
N ASP A 245 35.17 -9.24 18.69
CA ASP A 245 34.68 -8.97 17.34
C ASP A 245 33.20 -9.37 17.18
N TYR A 246 32.81 -10.54 17.71
CA TYR A 246 31.41 -10.95 17.82
C TYR A 246 30.56 -9.90 18.55
N HIS A 247 31.00 -9.48 19.75
CA HIS A 247 30.24 -8.54 20.59
C HIS A 247 30.07 -7.19 19.91
N ALA A 248 31.15 -6.62 19.36
CA ALA A 248 31.14 -5.36 18.64
C ALA A 248 30.18 -5.41 17.44
N LYS A 249 30.30 -6.43 16.59
CA LYS A 249 29.45 -6.59 15.38
C LYS A 249 27.96 -6.75 15.72
N VAL A 250 27.62 -7.53 16.75
CA VAL A 250 26.21 -7.68 17.18
C VAL A 250 25.68 -6.40 17.85
N SER A 251 26.53 -5.70 18.60
CA SER A 251 26.16 -4.43 19.26
C SER A 251 25.74 -3.39 18.22
N THR A 252 26.55 -3.22 17.17
CA THR A 252 26.27 -2.30 16.06
C THR A 252 25.03 -2.69 15.26
N ARG A 253 24.78 -3.99 15.06
CA ARG A 253 23.64 -4.48 14.27
C ARG A 253 22.31 -4.49 15.02
N VAL A 254 22.32 -4.68 16.34
CA VAL A 254 21.09 -4.90 17.13
C VAL A 254 21.04 -4.00 18.36
N SER A 255 21.88 -4.27 19.35
CA SER A 255 22.08 -3.46 20.56
C SER A 255 23.16 -4.08 21.43
N GLU A 256 23.79 -3.27 22.28
CA GLU A 256 24.82 -3.73 23.22
C GLU A 256 24.31 -4.81 24.18
N ASN A 257 23.10 -4.63 24.73
CA ASN A 257 22.49 -5.59 25.65
C ASN A 257 22.23 -6.94 24.96
N TRP A 258 21.80 -6.92 23.69
CA TRP A 258 21.60 -8.14 22.93
C TRP A 258 22.92 -8.86 22.64
N ALA A 259 23.96 -8.12 22.27
CA ALA A 259 25.31 -8.65 22.06
C ALA A 259 25.86 -9.35 23.31
N SER A 260 25.65 -8.77 24.49
CA SER A 260 26.06 -9.39 25.75
C SER A 260 25.28 -10.66 26.07
N LEU A 261 23.97 -10.67 25.84
CA LEU A 261 23.12 -11.83 26.09
C LEU A 261 23.43 -13.01 25.15
N THR A 262 23.67 -12.73 23.87
CA THR A 262 24.01 -13.78 22.90
C THR A 262 25.44 -14.27 23.07
N LEU A 263 26.40 -13.39 23.36
CA LEU A 263 27.78 -13.81 23.66
C LEU A 263 27.85 -14.68 24.93
N GLY A 264 27.14 -14.30 25.99
CA GLY A 264 27.08 -15.11 27.21
C GLY A 264 26.47 -16.49 26.97
N ALA A 265 25.43 -16.57 26.14
CA ALA A 265 24.84 -17.84 25.74
C ALA A 265 25.80 -18.67 24.85
N LEU A 266 26.56 -18.04 23.95
CA LEU A 266 27.55 -18.70 23.10
C LEU A 266 28.68 -19.32 23.94
N ILE A 267 29.28 -18.54 24.85
CA ILE A 267 30.35 -19.00 25.74
C ILE A 267 29.87 -20.19 26.58
N ALA A 268 28.68 -20.09 27.17
CA ALA A 268 28.13 -21.15 27.99
C ALA A 268 27.83 -22.43 27.17
N LEU A 269 27.27 -22.26 25.96
CA LEU A 269 26.99 -23.36 25.05
C LEU A 269 28.25 -24.12 24.64
N LEU A 270 29.30 -23.39 24.22
CA LEU A 270 30.56 -23.99 23.79
C LEU A 270 31.27 -24.70 24.95
N ARG A 271 31.33 -24.10 26.15
CA ARG A 271 31.91 -24.73 27.34
C ARG A 271 31.18 -25.99 27.78
N ALA A 272 29.85 -25.98 27.70
CA ALA A 272 29.06 -27.15 28.06
C ALA A 272 29.27 -28.29 27.07
N ALA A 273 29.51 -28.00 25.80
CA ALA A 273 29.80 -29.02 24.79
C ALA A 273 31.23 -29.56 24.88
N ASP A 274 32.23 -28.68 25.03
CA ASP A 274 33.65 -29.03 25.12
C ASP A 274 34.43 -27.93 25.88
N THR A 275 35.03 -28.29 27.02
CA THR A 275 35.78 -27.36 27.87
C THR A 275 37.04 -26.81 27.21
N GLY A 276 37.62 -27.53 26.24
CA GLY A 276 38.83 -27.09 25.52
C GLY A 276 38.59 -26.00 24.47
N VAL A 277 37.33 -25.78 24.06
CA VAL A 277 36.98 -24.83 22.99
C VAL A 277 36.93 -23.39 23.46
N VAL A 278 36.82 -23.15 24.76
CA VAL A 278 36.77 -21.80 25.35
C VAL A 278 37.84 -21.68 26.43
N PRO A 279 38.84 -20.81 26.28
CA PRO A 279 39.86 -20.62 27.31
C PRO A 279 39.24 -20.32 28.69
N GLU A 280 39.80 -20.88 29.75
CA GLU A 280 39.26 -20.71 31.12
C GLU A 280 39.13 -19.23 31.51
N GLY A 281 40.06 -18.38 31.07
CA GLY A 281 40.04 -16.94 31.33
C GLY A 281 39.02 -16.13 30.51
N LEU A 282 38.40 -16.70 29.47
CA LEU A 282 37.48 -15.95 28.59
C LEU A 282 36.11 -15.78 29.25
N THR A 283 35.79 -14.58 29.74
CA THR A 283 34.48 -14.28 30.34
C THR A 283 33.80 -13.13 29.61
N LEU A 284 32.47 -13.04 29.73
CA LEU A 284 31.72 -11.90 29.18
C LEU A 284 32.24 -10.56 29.73
N ALA A 285 32.63 -10.52 31.01
CA ALA A 285 33.20 -9.32 31.63
C ALA A 285 34.53 -8.91 30.98
N ARG A 286 35.41 -9.89 30.70
CA ARG A 286 36.69 -9.65 30.03
C ARG A 286 36.54 -9.15 28.59
N VAL A 287 35.48 -9.59 27.90
CA VAL A 287 35.15 -9.07 26.56
C VAL A 287 34.61 -7.64 26.60
N ARG A 288 33.77 -7.31 27.60
CA ARG A 288 33.21 -5.96 27.76
C ARG A 288 34.22 -4.93 28.26
N HIS A 289 35.19 -5.34 29.06
CA HIS A 289 36.14 -4.46 29.73
C HIS A 289 37.57 -4.96 29.53
N PRO A 290 38.16 -4.78 28.33
CA PRO A 290 39.46 -5.34 27.97
C PRO A 290 40.62 -4.74 28.77
N ASP A 291 40.49 -3.48 29.19
CA ASP A 291 41.56 -2.72 29.87
C ASP A 291 41.58 -2.98 31.38
N ARG A 292 40.63 -3.76 31.91
CA ARG A 292 40.61 -4.11 33.33
C ARG A 292 41.64 -5.22 33.55
N PRO A 293 42.77 -4.97 34.26
CA PRO A 293 43.78 -6.00 34.46
C PRO A 293 43.14 -7.22 35.12
N CYS A 294 43.30 -8.38 34.49
CA CYS A 294 42.99 -9.66 35.11
C CYS A 294 43.96 -9.82 36.29
N GLY A 295 43.56 -9.33 37.47
CA GLY A 295 44.22 -9.76 38.70
C GLY A 295 44.27 -11.29 38.71
N PRO A 296 45.35 -11.90 39.24
CA PRO A 296 45.47 -13.35 39.26
C PRO A 296 44.16 -13.92 39.77
N THR A 297 43.59 -14.85 39.00
CA THR A 297 42.46 -15.67 39.45
C THR A 297 42.91 -16.29 40.76
N LYS A 298 42.55 -15.66 41.87
CA LYS A 298 42.70 -16.26 43.19
C LYS A 298 42.11 -17.65 43.04
N PRO A 299 42.86 -18.71 43.43
CA PRO A 299 42.47 -20.09 43.22
C PRO A 299 41.02 -20.21 43.60
N GLU A 300 40.28 -20.90 42.73
CA GLU A 300 38.87 -21.20 42.86
C GLU A 300 38.59 -21.38 44.35
N ARG A 301 38.01 -20.34 44.96
CA ARG A 301 37.44 -20.47 46.28
C ARG A 301 36.37 -21.51 46.04
N VAL A 302 36.70 -22.80 46.29
CA VAL A 302 35.79 -23.84 46.77
C VAL A 302 34.68 -23.07 47.39
N SER A 303 33.51 -23.08 46.74
CA SER A 303 32.37 -22.24 47.04
C SER A 303 32.50 -21.75 48.47
N LEU A 304 33.10 -20.57 48.65
CA LEU A 304 32.99 -19.96 49.95
C LEU A 304 31.53 -19.66 49.93
N SER A 305 30.77 -20.53 50.61
CA SER A 305 29.59 -20.15 51.33
C SER A 305 29.74 -18.67 51.58
N LYS A 306 28.82 -17.88 51.04
CA LYS A 306 28.21 -16.80 51.80
C LYS A 306 29.06 -16.46 53.04
N THR A 307 30.20 -15.82 52.82
CA THR A 307 30.56 -14.72 53.67
C THR A 307 29.68 -13.70 52.97
N ASP A 308 28.44 -13.47 53.41
CA ASP A 308 28.21 -12.83 54.71
C ASP A 308 29.35 -11.87 55.04
N ARG A 309 29.90 -11.20 54.02
CA ARG A 309 30.06 -9.76 54.12
C ARG A 309 28.66 -9.28 54.42
N SER A 310 28.38 -9.16 55.71
CA SER A 310 27.14 -8.60 56.20
C SER A 310 26.92 -7.37 55.34
N LEU A 311 25.81 -7.37 54.59
CA LEU A 311 25.41 -6.15 53.90
C LEU A 311 25.44 -5.04 54.96
N PRO A 312 25.94 -3.84 54.63
CA PRO A 312 25.91 -2.72 55.55
C PRO A 312 24.53 -2.67 56.22
N PRO A 313 24.48 -2.54 57.55
CA PRO A 313 23.19 -2.52 58.24
C PRO A 313 22.35 -1.39 57.63
N LEU A 314 21.11 -1.71 57.22
CA LEU A 314 20.15 -0.69 56.88
C LEU A 314 19.67 -0.03 58.17
N PRO A 315 19.18 1.22 58.12
CA PRO A 315 18.43 1.79 59.23
C PRO A 315 17.33 0.81 59.66
N CYS A 316 17.14 0.61 60.97
CA CYS A 316 16.25 -0.41 61.53
C CYS A 316 14.85 -0.41 60.90
N GLN A 317 14.31 0.78 60.64
CA GLN A 317 13.00 0.95 60.01
C GLN A 317 12.98 0.46 58.55
N VAL A 318 14.03 0.72 57.77
CA VAL A 318 14.12 0.26 56.37
C VAL A 318 14.31 -1.26 56.32
N GLU A 319 15.05 -1.84 57.27
CA GLU A 319 15.19 -3.29 57.40
C GLU A 319 13.84 -3.95 57.74
N ALA A 320 13.06 -3.36 58.66
CA ALA A 320 11.70 -3.81 58.98
C ALA A 320 10.76 -3.73 57.76
N ASP A 321 10.83 -2.64 57.00
CA ASP A 321 10.04 -2.45 55.78
C ASP A 321 10.39 -3.48 54.69
N VAL A 322 11.67 -3.82 54.53
CA VAL A 322 12.13 -4.84 53.58
C VAL A 322 11.62 -6.23 53.98
N ALA A 323 11.62 -6.54 55.28
CA ALA A 323 11.04 -7.78 55.80
C ALA A 323 9.52 -7.83 55.55
N GLY A 324 8.81 -6.75 55.86
CA GLY A 324 7.37 -6.59 55.59
C GLY A 324 7.04 -6.76 54.10
N PHE A 325 7.84 -6.16 53.21
CA PHE A 325 7.69 -6.31 51.76
C PHE A 325 7.86 -7.77 51.31
N GLY A 326 8.84 -8.48 51.89
CA GLY A 326 9.07 -9.89 51.63
C GLY A 326 7.87 -10.77 51.97
N VAL A 327 7.31 -10.57 53.16
CA VAL A 327 6.11 -11.27 53.63
C VAL A 327 4.90 -10.93 52.74
N ALA A 328 4.61 -9.65 52.55
CA ALA A 328 3.42 -9.19 51.83
C ALA A 328 3.39 -9.62 50.36
N ARG A 329 4.54 -9.74 49.70
CA ARG A 329 4.63 -10.11 48.27
C ARG A 329 4.97 -11.58 48.04
N GLN A 330 5.14 -12.37 49.10
CA GLN A 330 5.69 -13.73 49.03
C GLN A 330 6.96 -13.77 48.15
N ALA A 331 7.79 -12.72 48.26
CA ALA A 331 8.88 -12.52 47.33
C ALA A 331 10.00 -13.53 47.63
N ALA A 332 10.48 -14.22 46.59
CA ALA A 332 11.61 -15.15 46.73
C ALA A 332 12.79 -14.48 47.44
N THR A 333 13.46 -15.20 48.36
CA THR A 333 14.58 -14.70 49.18
C THR A 333 15.61 -13.92 48.36
N LYS A 334 15.91 -14.38 47.15
CA LYS A 334 16.84 -13.72 46.21
C LYS A 334 16.41 -12.30 45.83
N LYS A 335 15.11 -12.03 45.64
CA LYS A 335 14.60 -10.68 45.37
C LYS A 335 14.78 -9.79 46.59
N ILE A 336 14.52 -10.29 47.79
CA ILE A 336 14.71 -9.53 49.04
C ILE A 336 16.18 -9.22 49.28
N THR A 337 17.09 -10.17 49.07
CA THR A 337 18.53 -9.90 49.13
C THR A 337 18.98 -8.86 48.09
N THR A 338 18.39 -8.88 46.89
CA THR A 338 18.70 -7.90 45.84
C THR A 338 18.20 -6.51 46.22
N LEU A 339 16.97 -6.40 46.72
CA LEU A 339 16.39 -5.15 47.20
C LEU A 339 17.20 -4.58 48.36
N ARG A 340 17.53 -5.41 49.36
CA ARG A 340 18.38 -5.00 50.50
C ARG A 340 19.72 -4.46 50.05
N ARG A 341 20.34 -5.07 49.03
CA ARG A 341 21.59 -4.58 48.43
C ARG A 341 21.44 -3.23 47.72
N ILE A 342 20.31 -3.01 47.03
CA ILE A 342 19.99 -1.72 46.39
C ILE A 342 19.85 -0.63 47.46
N LEU A 343 19.08 -0.91 48.50
CA LEU A 343 18.85 0.01 49.61
C LEU A 343 20.15 0.28 50.38
N ALA A 344 20.98 -0.73 50.63
CA ALA A 344 22.22 -0.54 51.37
C ALA A 344 23.20 0.40 50.65
N ARG A 345 23.16 0.44 49.31
CA ARG A 345 23.92 1.43 48.54
C ARG A 345 23.27 2.81 48.49
N LEU A 346 21.94 2.87 48.50
CA LEU A 346 21.21 4.14 48.54
C LEU A 346 21.42 4.89 49.87
N PHE A 347 21.51 4.14 50.97
CA PHE A 347 21.72 4.62 52.33
C PHE A 347 23.19 4.67 52.75
N ASP A 348 24.13 4.31 51.87
CA ASP A 348 25.56 4.34 52.18
C ASP A 348 26.01 5.80 52.42
N GLY A 349 26.46 6.09 53.64
CA GLY A 349 26.87 7.44 54.07
C GLY A 349 25.73 8.45 54.29
N VAL A 350 24.49 8.00 54.46
CA VAL A 350 23.33 8.87 54.76
C VAL A 350 22.87 8.64 56.21
N GLU A 351 22.59 9.71 56.95
CA GLU A 351 22.08 9.60 58.32
C GLU A 351 20.65 9.04 58.34
N ALA A 352 20.27 8.41 59.46
CA ALA A 352 18.99 7.71 59.58
C ALA A 352 17.77 8.64 59.42
N ASP A 353 17.94 9.93 59.74
CA ASP A 353 16.86 10.93 59.72
C ASP A 353 16.47 11.36 58.29
N ASP A 354 17.31 11.10 57.28
CA ASP A 354 17.06 11.47 55.87
C ASP A 354 16.33 10.38 55.06
N ARG A 355 15.72 9.40 55.74
CA ARG A 355 15.07 8.23 55.11
C ARG A 355 14.16 8.61 53.95
N ASP A 356 13.22 9.52 54.17
CA ASP A 356 12.18 9.83 53.20
C ASP A 356 12.77 10.54 51.97
N GLN A 357 13.78 11.39 52.18
CA GLN A 357 14.50 12.06 51.11
C GLN A 357 15.26 11.07 50.23
N VAL A 358 15.93 10.08 50.83
CA VAL A 358 16.64 9.02 50.10
C VAL A 358 15.67 8.19 49.25
N LEU A 359 14.54 7.78 49.84
CA LEU A 359 13.55 6.94 49.17
C LEU A 359 12.84 7.69 48.03
N GLN A 360 12.57 8.99 48.19
CA GLN A 360 11.94 9.84 47.18
C GLN A 360 12.81 10.00 45.91
N GLY A 361 14.14 10.02 46.05
CA GLY A 361 15.10 10.10 44.94
C GLY A 361 15.64 8.74 44.43
N ALA A 362 15.21 7.62 45.01
CA ALA A 362 15.90 6.35 44.88
C ALA A 362 15.94 5.79 43.44
N ILE A 363 14.88 6.02 42.64
CA ILE A 363 14.81 5.54 41.25
C ILE A 363 15.76 6.31 40.34
N SER A 364 15.88 7.64 40.53
CA SER A 364 16.73 8.52 39.71
C SER A 364 18.21 8.28 39.98
N ARG A 365 18.58 7.94 41.23
CA ARG A 365 19.97 7.63 41.63
C ARG A 365 20.44 6.24 41.18
N LEU A 366 19.53 5.38 40.72
CA LEU A 366 19.83 3.97 40.48
C LEU A 366 20.89 3.75 39.38
N GLU A 367 20.92 4.58 38.34
CA GLU A 367 21.94 4.50 37.28
C GLU A 367 23.32 4.94 37.80
N ALA A 368 23.38 6.01 38.59
CA ALA A 368 24.62 6.48 39.21
C ALA A 368 25.19 5.48 40.23
N LEU A 369 24.33 4.76 40.97
CA LEU A 369 24.75 3.74 41.95
C LEU A 369 25.23 2.43 41.32
N TYR A 370 24.88 2.20 40.05
CA TYR A 370 25.17 0.98 39.32
C TYR A 370 25.58 1.28 37.87
N PRO A 371 26.68 2.03 37.64
CA PRO A 371 27.12 2.38 36.28
C PRO A 371 27.46 1.13 35.45
N GLU A 372 27.86 0.05 36.12
CA GLU A 372 28.22 -1.23 35.50
C GLU A 372 27.02 -2.14 35.16
N ALA A 373 25.81 -1.77 35.62
CA ALA A 373 24.64 -2.62 35.42
C ALA A 373 24.12 -2.51 33.98
N THR A 374 23.82 -3.67 33.37
CA THR A 374 23.18 -3.69 32.05
C THR A 374 21.80 -3.03 32.09
N PRO A 375 21.28 -2.49 30.97
CA PRO A 375 19.94 -1.91 30.90
C PRO A 375 18.84 -2.86 31.40
N GLY A 376 18.97 -4.17 31.15
CA GLY A 376 18.03 -5.18 31.66
C GLY A 376 18.08 -5.35 33.17
N THR A 377 19.27 -5.32 33.75
CA THR A 377 19.47 -5.34 35.22
C THR A 377 18.89 -4.08 35.85
N LEU A 378 19.21 -2.90 35.31
CA LEU A 378 18.66 -1.63 35.77
C LEU A 378 17.13 -1.61 35.68
N THR A 379 16.54 -2.16 34.62
CA THR A 379 15.08 -2.31 34.49
C THR A 379 14.50 -3.18 35.61
N THR A 380 15.16 -4.31 35.91
CA THR A 380 14.75 -5.22 36.99
C THR A 380 14.86 -4.55 38.36
N TYR A 381 15.95 -3.83 38.61
CA TYR A 381 16.17 -3.08 39.85
C TYR A 381 15.15 -1.96 40.01
N ARG A 382 14.88 -1.17 38.96
CA ARG A 382 13.82 -0.14 38.96
C ARG A 382 12.46 -0.73 39.28
N SER A 383 12.11 -1.87 38.68
CA SER A 383 10.82 -2.53 38.95
C SER A 383 10.72 -2.99 40.40
N LEU A 384 11.75 -3.67 40.91
CA LEU A 384 11.79 -4.17 42.28
C LEU A 384 11.75 -3.02 43.30
N LEU A 385 12.51 -1.97 43.05
CA LEU A 385 12.54 -0.77 43.89
C LEU A 385 11.20 -0.02 43.84
N ARG A 386 10.54 0.13 42.68
CA ARG A 386 9.18 0.71 42.60
C ARG A 386 8.16 -0.08 43.41
N ASP A 387 8.21 -1.41 43.32
CA ASP A 387 7.27 -2.27 44.07
C ASP A 387 7.50 -2.15 45.57
N PHE A 388 8.76 -2.05 46.02
CA PHE A 388 9.11 -1.76 47.41
C PHE A 388 8.66 -0.37 47.84
N LEU A 389 9.00 0.68 47.09
CA LEU A 389 8.60 2.05 47.38
C LEU A 389 7.07 2.18 47.48
N ARG A 390 6.32 1.52 46.59
CA ARG A 390 4.85 1.43 46.68
C ARG A 390 4.38 0.77 47.97
N HIS A 391 5.09 -0.25 48.46
CA HIS A 391 4.75 -0.95 49.70
C HIS A 391 4.97 -0.07 50.93
N VAL A 392 6.04 0.71 50.95
CA VAL A 392 6.35 1.65 52.06
C VAL A 392 5.68 3.01 51.92
N GLY A 393 4.70 3.15 51.03
CA GLY A 393 3.92 4.39 50.86
C GLY A 393 4.55 5.45 49.96
N HIS A 394 5.79 5.29 49.50
CA HIS A 394 6.45 6.19 48.55
C HIS A 394 6.05 5.84 47.11
N ARG A 395 4.90 6.32 46.64
CA ARG A 395 4.47 6.11 45.25
C ARG A 395 5.07 7.17 44.33
N ASP A 396 5.60 6.75 43.18
CA ASP A 396 5.90 7.67 42.07
C ASP A 396 4.61 8.43 41.71
N PRO A 397 4.60 9.78 41.73
CA PRO A 397 3.40 10.58 41.46
C PRO A 397 2.70 10.21 40.16
N TRP A 398 3.46 9.83 39.12
CA TRP A 398 2.91 9.36 37.85
C TRP A 398 2.22 7.98 37.94
N ASP A 399 2.74 7.07 38.77
CA ASP A 399 2.11 5.76 38.98
C ASP A 399 0.80 5.93 39.77
N ALA A 400 0.81 6.76 40.83
CA ALA A 400 -0.39 7.09 41.59
C ALA A 400 -1.47 7.71 40.69
N LEU A 401 -1.09 8.66 39.83
CA LEU A 401 -1.97 9.28 38.85
C LEU A 401 -2.55 8.27 37.85
N LEU A 402 -1.72 7.39 37.28
CA LEU A 402 -2.16 6.41 36.28
C LEU A 402 -3.05 5.32 36.87
N ASP A 403 -2.84 4.94 38.14
CA ASP A 403 -3.69 3.97 38.83
C ASP A 403 -5.05 4.59 39.18
N GLN A 404 -5.07 5.85 39.62
CA GLN A 404 -6.33 6.59 39.82
C GLN A 404 -7.07 6.76 38.49
N ALA A 405 -6.37 7.10 37.41
CA ALA A 405 -6.96 7.26 36.09
C ALA A 405 -7.66 5.98 35.58
N ARG A 406 -7.16 4.80 35.97
CA ARG A 406 -7.80 3.51 35.62
C ARG A 406 -9.05 3.23 36.43
N THR A 407 -9.11 3.70 37.67
CA THR A 407 -10.19 3.42 38.61
C THR A 407 -11.32 4.44 38.51
N ALA A 408 -11.03 5.69 38.16
CA ALA A 408 -11.98 6.80 38.19
C ALA A 408 -13.11 6.73 37.16
N ALA A 409 -13.10 5.78 36.22
CA ALA A 409 -14.15 5.55 35.19
C ALA A 409 -14.66 6.83 34.48
N ILE A 410 -13.82 7.85 34.34
CA ILE A 410 -14.19 9.16 33.79
C ILE A 410 -14.31 9.07 32.26
N ALA A 411 -15.46 9.47 31.72
CA ALA A 411 -15.64 9.59 30.28
C ALA A 411 -14.66 10.61 29.68
N GLY A 412 -13.99 10.24 28.58
CA GLY A 412 -13.02 11.11 27.90
C GLY A 412 -11.58 11.02 28.40
N LEU A 413 -11.29 10.18 29.40
CA LEU A 413 -9.93 9.95 29.89
C LEU A 413 -9.12 9.09 28.90
N ASP A 414 -7.99 9.62 28.43
CA ASP A 414 -7.05 8.91 27.55
C ASP A 414 -5.79 8.44 28.30
N ILE A 415 -5.83 7.20 28.77
CA ILE A 415 -4.70 6.54 29.46
C ILE A 415 -3.46 6.46 28.55
N ARG A 416 -3.63 6.33 27.23
CA ARG A 416 -2.49 6.26 26.30
C ARG A 416 -1.83 7.64 26.18
N GLY A 417 -2.63 8.69 26.12
CA GLY A 417 -2.19 10.08 26.21
C GLY A 417 -1.41 10.37 27.49
N LEU A 418 -1.92 9.96 28.66
CA LEU A 418 -1.21 10.14 29.95
C LEU A 418 0.12 9.38 30.01
N ARG A 419 0.20 8.16 29.46
CA ARG A 419 1.46 7.41 29.38
C ARG A 419 2.49 8.06 28.47
N LEU A 420 2.04 8.65 27.36
CA LEU A 420 2.90 9.43 26.47
C LEU A 420 3.42 10.68 27.20
N LEU A 421 2.54 11.40 27.89
CA LEU A 421 2.89 12.58 28.68
C LEU A 421 3.93 12.26 29.75
N ARG A 422 3.71 11.21 30.55
CA ARG A 422 4.70 10.71 31.53
C ARG A 422 6.06 10.48 30.88
N ARG A 423 6.09 9.77 29.74
CA ARG A 423 7.35 9.43 29.07
C ARG A 423 8.13 10.67 28.66
N GLN A 424 7.44 11.69 28.13
CA GLN A 424 8.10 12.94 27.75
C GLN A 424 8.54 13.75 28.97
N ALA A 425 7.71 13.84 30.01
CA ALA A 425 8.06 14.52 31.26
C ALA A 425 9.26 13.89 31.98
N GLN A 426 9.37 12.55 31.95
CA GLN A 426 10.50 11.80 32.53
C GLN A 426 11.77 11.81 31.66
N ALA A 427 11.68 12.26 30.40
CA ALA A 427 12.84 12.41 29.53
C ALA A 427 13.50 13.79 29.65
N LEU A 428 12.89 14.73 30.37
CA LEU A 428 13.47 16.04 30.66
C LEU A 428 14.51 15.95 31.78
N ASP A 429 15.45 16.90 31.78
CA ASP A 429 16.44 17.10 32.83
C ASP A 429 16.28 18.52 33.41
N PRO A 430 15.78 18.68 34.66
CA PRO A 430 15.37 17.61 35.58
C PRO A 430 14.05 16.93 35.17
N GLN A 431 13.86 15.70 35.63
CA GLN A 431 12.62 14.95 35.40
C GLN A 431 11.43 15.63 36.08
N LEU A 432 10.31 15.76 35.37
CA LEU A 432 9.12 16.43 35.91
C LEU A 432 8.10 15.45 36.52
N SER A 433 7.60 15.80 37.69
CA SER A 433 6.40 15.20 38.28
C SER A 433 5.14 15.71 37.55
N PRO A 434 3.97 15.04 37.71
CA PRO A 434 2.71 15.55 37.18
C PRO A 434 2.41 16.98 37.62
N ALA A 435 2.76 17.33 38.87
CA ALA A 435 2.56 18.65 39.43
C ALA A 435 3.40 19.74 38.77
N GLY A 436 4.57 19.39 38.22
CA GLY A 436 5.45 20.32 37.52
C GLY A 436 5.00 20.67 36.10
N ILE A 437 3.89 20.11 35.61
CA ILE A 437 3.39 20.43 34.27
C ILE A 437 2.46 21.65 34.34
N ASP A 438 3.04 22.81 34.04
CA ASP A 438 2.32 24.06 33.81
C ASP A 438 1.94 24.25 32.32
N THR A 439 1.19 25.32 32.02
CA THR A 439 0.75 25.66 30.66
C THR A 439 1.91 25.89 29.68
N LYS A 440 3.02 26.45 30.16
CA LYS A 440 4.20 26.76 29.33
C LYS A 440 4.91 25.47 28.92
N LEU A 441 5.18 24.57 29.86
CA LEU A 441 5.78 23.27 29.63
C LEU A 441 4.87 22.38 28.80
N ALA A 442 3.57 22.35 29.08
CA ALA A 442 2.59 21.62 28.28
C ALA A 442 2.61 22.07 26.80
N THR A 443 2.75 23.37 26.55
CA THR A 443 2.88 23.92 25.19
C THR A 443 4.15 23.41 24.49
N ASN A 444 5.29 23.43 25.20
CA ASN A 444 6.57 22.93 24.68
C ASN A 444 6.52 21.43 24.38
N LEU A 445 6.01 20.62 25.30
CA LEU A 445 5.87 19.18 25.13
C LEU A 445 4.99 18.84 23.91
N VAL A 446 3.89 19.58 23.71
CA VAL A 446 3.03 19.41 22.51
C VAL A 446 3.77 19.80 21.23
N ALA A 447 4.58 20.86 21.24
CA ALA A 447 5.40 21.23 20.09
C ALA A 447 6.39 20.12 19.72
N THR A 448 7.09 19.56 20.71
CA THR A 448 8.00 18.42 20.51
C THR A 448 7.26 17.16 20.05
N ALA A 449 6.09 16.84 20.60
CA ALA A 449 5.33 15.66 20.16
C ALA A 449 4.83 15.77 18.71
N ARG A 450 4.62 16.98 18.18
CA ARG A 450 4.18 17.16 16.79
C ARG A 450 5.22 16.73 15.76
N THR A 451 6.51 16.92 16.04
CA THR A 451 7.58 16.50 15.12
C THR A 451 7.56 14.98 14.90
N HIS A 452 6.94 14.23 15.81
CA HIS A 452 6.78 12.78 15.76
C HIS A 452 5.35 12.32 15.44
N GLY A 453 4.44 13.24 15.10
CA GLY A 453 3.03 12.92 14.80
C GLY A 453 2.15 12.58 16.01
N ASP A 454 2.67 12.74 17.23
CA ASP A 454 1.98 12.38 18.49
C ASP A 454 1.27 13.56 19.17
N GLY A 455 1.30 14.76 18.55
CA GLY A 455 0.80 16.00 19.16
C GLY A 455 -0.68 15.99 19.58
N SER A 456 -1.56 15.29 18.85
CA SER A 456 -2.99 15.18 19.23
C SER A 456 -3.17 14.27 20.45
N ARG A 457 -2.42 13.17 20.52
CA ARG A 457 -2.45 12.21 21.62
C ARG A 457 -1.91 12.84 22.90
N LEU A 458 -0.84 13.64 22.81
CA LEU A 458 -0.30 14.34 23.97
C LEU A 458 -1.31 15.34 24.55
N ARG A 459 -2.06 16.06 23.69
CA ARG A 459 -3.14 16.96 24.13
C ARG A 459 -4.26 16.25 24.86
N GLN A 460 -4.67 15.08 24.36
CA GLN A 460 -5.65 14.23 25.05
C GLN A 460 -5.13 13.80 26.42
N GLY A 461 -3.83 13.50 26.52
CA GLY A 461 -3.15 13.26 27.79
C GLY A 461 -3.21 14.46 28.74
N LEU A 462 -2.93 15.67 28.25
CA LEU A 462 -2.97 16.91 29.05
C LEU A 462 -4.40 17.27 29.48
N SER A 463 -5.39 17.08 28.61
CA SER A 463 -6.81 17.22 28.98
C SER A 463 -7.23 16.19 30.02
N SER A 464 -6.75 14.95 29.91
CA SER A 464 -6.97 13.91 30.91
C SER A 464 -6.30 14.26 32.25
N LEU A 465 -5.14 14.93 32.20
CA LEU A 465 -4.47 15.44 33.40
C LEU A 465 -5.34 16.47 34.11
N ASP A 466 -5.93 17.41 33.37
CA ASP A 466 -6.84 18.41 33.93
C ASP A 466 -8.12 17.80 34.51
N LEU A 467 -8.70 16.77 33.86
CA LEU A 467 -9.84 16.03 34.41
C LEU A 467 -9.50 15.36 35.76
N LEU A 468 -8.26 14.93 35.95
CA LEU A 468 -7.80 14.29 37.19
C LEU A 468 -7.46 15.29 38.30
N ARG A 469 -7.27 16.59 38.00
CA ARG A 469 -6.95 17.62 39.01
C ARG A 469 -7.99 17.69 40.14
N GLY A 470 -9.27 17.56 39.80
CA GLY A 470 -10.36 17.56 40.79
C GLY A 470 -10.38 16.33 41.71
N LEU A 471 -9.75 15.22 41.29
CA LEU A 471 -9.70 13.98 42.08
C LEU A 471 -8.39 13.79 42.84
N LEU A 472 -7.33 14.50 42.43
CA LEU A 472 -5.99 14.36 42.97
C LEU A 472 -5.35 15.74 43.23
N PRO A 473 -5.94 16.60 44.08
CA PRO A 473 -5.44 17.96 44.31
C PRO A 473 -4.01 17.98 44.84
N ASP A 474 -3.65 16.99 45.66
CA ASP A 474 -2.30 16.86 46.25
C ASP A 474 -1.22 16.49 45.22
N LEU A 475 -1.59 15.79 44.14
CA LEU A 475 -0.65 15.39 43.07
C LEU A 475 -0.65 16.34 41.88
N LEU A 476 -1.68 17.17 41.74
CA LEU A 476 -1.91 18.04 40.59
C LEU A 476 -2.38 19.44 41.05
N PRO A 477 -1.48 20.30 41.54
CA PRO A 477 -1.83 21.60 42.09
C PRO A 477 -2.45 22.52 41.04
N THR A 478 -3.51 23.25 41.38
CA THR A 478 -4.19 24.26 40.54
C THR A 478 -3.25 25.41 40.17
N PRO A 479 -3.41 26.05 38.98
CA PRO A 479 -4.55 25.99 38.07
C PRO A 479 -4.51 24.86 37.02
N PRO A 480 -5.66 24.52 36.38
CA PRO A 480 -5.68 23.62 35.22
C PRO A 480 -4.83 24.19 34.07
N ILE A 481 -4.25 23.29 33.27
CA ILE A 481 -3.44 23.65 32.09
C ILE A 481 -4.30 24.40 31.08
N GLY A 482 -5.55 23.96 30.95
CA GLY A 482 -6.55 24.53 30.07
C GLY A 482 -6.42 24.05 28.62
N SER A 483 -7.28 24.61 27.76
CA SER A 483 -7.25 24.32 26.33
C SER A 483 -5.97 24.89 25.71
N LEU A 484 -4.99 24.03 25.44
CA LEU A 484 -3.78 24.44 24.73
C LEU A 484 -4.11 24.84 23.29
N PRO A 485 -3.50 25.91 22.74
CA PRO A 485 -3.77 26.38 21.39
C PRO A 485 -3.53 25.25 20.39
N ASP A 486 -4.57 24.68 19.78
CA ASP A 486 -4.44 23.64 18.75
C ASP A 486 -3.52 24.11 17.66
N GLY A 487 -2.43 23.41 17.40
CA GLY A 487 -1.46 23.80 16.37
C GLY A 487 -1.96 23.54 14.97
N ARG A 488 -2.97 22.66 14.84
CA ARG A 488 -3.75 22.56 13.61
C ARG A 488 -4.65 23.79 13.44
N LYS A 489 -5.12 24.36 14.56
CA LYS A 489 -5.71 25.71 14.61
C LYS A 489 -4.65 26.79 14.89
N GLY A 490 -3.35 26.45 14.79
CA GLY A 490 -2.27 27.22 15.40
C GLY A 490 -2.06 28.47 14.59
N GLY A 491 -2.67 29.55 15.06
CA GLY A 491 -2.73 30.81 14.37
C GLY A 491 -3.84 30.93 13.34
N ASN A 492 -4.69 29.91 13.11
CA ASN A 492 -5.75 30.01 12.11
C ASN A 492 -6.73 31.13 12.47
N CYS A 493 -6.46 32.33 11.98
CA CYS A 493 -7.33 33.48 12.12
C CYS A 493 -8.71 33.08 11.62
N GLU A 494 -9.75 33.48 12.35
CA GLU A 494 -11.10 33.39 11.83
C GLU A 494 -11.16 34.18 10.52
N LEU A 495 -11.79 33.59 9.51
CA LEU A 495 -12.05 34.32 8.28
C LEU A 495 -13.08 35.39 8.60
N PRO A 496 -13.05 36.54 7.90
CA PRO A 496 -14.19 37.45 7.88
C PRO A 496 -15.49 36.67 7.66
N PRO A 497 -16.54 36.87 8.47
CA PRO A 497 -17.79 36.09 8.38
C PRO A 497 -18.40 36.09 6.97
N ALA A 498 -18.30 37.21 6.27
CA ALA A 498 -18.74 37.35 4.88
C ALA A 498 -17.99 36.40 3.93
N LEU A 499 -16.65 36.32 4.04
CA LEU A 499 -15.83 35.43 3.23
C LEU A 499 -16.10 33.95 3.53
N GLU A 500 -16.23 33.59 4.81
CA GLU A 500 -16.56 32.21 5.18
C GLU A 500 -17.94 31.80 4.64
N GLN A 501 -18.94 32.68 4.75
CA GLN A 501 -20.27 32.43 4.23
C GLN A 501 -20.25 32.31 2.70
N ALA A 502 -19.49 33.17 2.00
CA ALA A 502 -19.31 33.10 0.55
C ALA A 502 -18.66 31.76 0.14
N LEU A 503 -17.59 31.33 0.81
CA LEU A 503 -16.93 30.04 0.55
C LEU A 503 -17.87 28.85 0.78
N ARG A 504 -18.72 28.90 1.81
CA ARG A 504 -19.72 27.84 2.08
C ARG A 504 -20.79 27.80 0.99
N ARG A 505 -21.33 28.95 0.59
CA ARG A 505 -22.31 29.06 -0.50
C ARG A 505 -21.72 28.52 -1.79
N GLU A 506 -20.49 28.90 -2.11
CA GLU A 506 -19.77 28.45 -3.29
C GLU A 506 -19.48 26.93 -3.25
N ALA A 507 -19.01 26.40 -2.13
CA ALA A 507 -18.78 24.97 -1.98
C ALA A 507 -20.07 24.16 -2.16
N LYS A 508 -21.19 24.64 -1.59
CA LYS A 508 -22.51 24.03 -1.75
C LYS A 508 -22.99 24.10 -3.20
N ALA A 509 -22.86 25.26 -3.85
CA ALA A 509 -23.24 25.43 -5.26
C ALA A 509 -22.44 24.51 -6.21
N ALA A 510 -21.19 24.20 -5.84
CA ALA A 510 -20.33 23.25 -6.56
C ALA A 510 -20.49 21.77 -6.13
N GLY A 511 -21.52 21.44 -5.34
CA GLY A 511 -21.84 20.06 -4.94
C GLY A 511 -20.83 19.41 -3.98
N TYR A 512 -20.10 20.20 -3.18
CA TYR A 512 -19.23 19.64 -2.14
C TYR A 512 -20.07 19.06 -1.00
N SER A 513 -19.65 17.90 -0.49
CA SER A 513 -20.16 17.38 0.78
C SER A 513 -19.68 18.25 1.95
N ASP A 514 -20.40 18.22 3.07
CA ASP A 514 -20.04 18.99 4.27
C ASP A 514 -18.59 18.74 4.74
N PRO A 515 -18.06 17.49 4.76
CA PRO A 515 -16.67 17.25 5.09
C PRO A 515 -15.68 17.90 4.11
N ALA A 516 -16.00 17.89 2.81
CA ALA A 516 -15.15 18.49 1.77
C ALA A 516 -15.18 20.02 1.84
N ALA A 517 -16.36 20.62 2.05
CA ALA A 517 -16.50 22.06 2.28
C ALA A 517 -15.73 22.50 3.54
N LYS A 518 -15.82 21.71 4.62
CA LYS A 518 -15.05 21.94 5.85
C LYS A 518 -13.54 21.84 5.62
N ALA A 519 -13.07 20.86 4.85
CA ALA A 519 -11.65 20.73 4.51
C ALA A 519 -11.14 21.95 3.73
N GLN A 520 -11.92 22.43 2.75
CA GLN A 520 -11.62 23.65 2.00
C GLN A 520 -11.56 24.88 2.92
N LEU A 521 -12.53 25.06 3.83
CA LEU A 521 -12.49 26.17 4.80
C LEU A 521 -11.28 26.13 5.72
N VAL A 522 -10.88 24.94 6.17
CA VAL A 522 -9.68 24.78 7.00
C VAL A 522 -8.43 25.19 6.22
N ALA A 523 -8.33 24.78 4.95
CA ALA A 523 -7.25 25.18 4.06
C ALA A 523 -7.20 26.69 3.87
N VAL A 524 -8.35 27.34 3.60
CA VAL A 524 -8.42 28.80 3.42
C VAL A 524 -8.11 29.56 4.70
N ARG A 525 -8.58 29.11 5.86
CA ARG A 525 -8.21 29.70 7.17
C ARG A 525 -6.69 29.68 7.37
N LYS A 526 -6.03 28.57 7.01
CA LYS A 526 -4.57 28.46 7.09
C LYS A 526 -3.88 29.40 6.09
N LEU A 527 -4.42 29.52 4.88
CA LEU A 527 -3.89 30.48 3.89
C LEU A 527 -4.03 31.93 4.38
N TYR A 528 -5.23 32.33 4.82
CA TYR A 528 -5.51 33.68 5.35
C TYR A 528 -4.59 34.05 6.52
N THR A 529 -4.29 33.06 7.37
CA THR A 529 -3.39 33.20 8.51
C THR A 529 -1.95 33.49 8.13
N LEU A 530 -1.48 32.79 7.10
CA LEU A 530 -0.09 32.86 6.65
C LEU A 530 0.13 33.94 5.58
N SER A 531 -0.94 34.50 5.03
CA SER A 531 -0.85 35.60 4.08
C SER A 531 -0.45 36.89 4.79
N SER A 532 0.56 37.56 4.26
CA SER A 532 0.93 38.93 4.65
C SER A 532 -0.05 39.98 4.12
N ALA A 533 -0.73 39.69 3.01
CA ALA A 533 -1.69 40.57 2.35
C ALA A 533 -3.13 40.15 2.70
N LYS A 534 -3.58 40.48 3.93
CA LYS A 534 -4.91 40.08 4.43
C LYS A 534 -6.03 40.91 3.81
N GLU A 535 -5.75 42.17 3.49
CA GLU A 535 -6.65 43.10 2.82
C GLU A 535 -7.14 42.59 1.45
N ARG A 536 -6.37 41.69 0.81
CA ARG A 536 -6.77 41.05 -0.45
C ARG A 536 -7.96 40.11 -0.30
N PHE A 537 -8.25 39.65 0.92
CA PHE A 537 -9.39 38.77 1.22
C PHE A 537 -10.68 39.54 1.50
N ASP A 538 -10.62 40.87 1.53
CA ASP A 538 -11.80 41.74 1.69
C ASP A 538 -12.54 41.97 0.36
N ALA A 539 -11.94 41.59 -0.77
CA ALA A 539 -12.55 41.62 -2.09
C ALA A 539 -13.66 40.57 -2.26
N GLU A 540 -14.47 40.69 -3.32
CA GLU A 540 -15.43 39.65 -3.66
C GLU A 540 -14.74 38.31 -3.94
N LEU A 541 -15.42 37.20 -3.63
CA LEU A 541 -14.82 35.86 -3.67
C LEU A 541 -14.12 35.52 -5.00
N ALA A 542 -14.69 35.99 -6.12
CA ALA A 542 -14.17 35.79 -7.48
C ALA A 542 -12.98 36.70 -7.83
N GLU A 543 -12.83 37.83 -7.15
CA GLU A 543 -11.76 38.82 -7.40
C GLU A 543 -10.52 38.56 -6.54
N ILE A 544 -10.63 37.76 -5.48
CA ILE A 544 -9.49 37.37 -4.64
C ILE A 544 -8.48 36.60 -5.51
N PRO A 545 -7.19 37.01 -5.54
CA PRO A 545 -6.17 36.37 -6.37
C PRO A 545 -5.64 35.06 -5.72
N TRP A 546 -6.52 34.06 -5.60
CA TRP A 546 -6.29 32.81 -4.87
C TRP A 546 -5.00 32.09 -5.25
N ALA A 547 -4.67 32.01 -6.54
CA ALA A 547 -3.46 31.35 -7.02
C ALA A 547 -2.20 32.09 -6.53
N ALA A 548 -2.15 33.41 -6.73
CA ALA A 548 -1.01 34.23 -6.31
C ALA A 548 -0.82 34.23 -4.79
N LEU A 549 -1.91 34.31 -4.01
CA LEU A 549 -1.87 34.21 -2.56
C LEU A 549 -1.38 32.84 -2.09
N THR A 550 -1.86 31.77 -2.73
CA THR A 550 -1.44 30.40 -2.42
C THR A 550 0.04 30.18 -2.72
N ASP A 551 0.51 30.64 -3.88
CA ASP A 551 1.91 30.50 -4.30
C ASP A 551 2.85 31.31 -3.40
N ALA A 552 2.51 32.57 -3.09
CA ALA A 552 3.29 33.41 -2.19
C ALA A 552 3.40 32.78 -0.79
N ALA A 553 2.29 32.27 -0.25
CA ALA A 553 2.29 31.64 1.06
C ALA A 553 3.02 30.28 1.07
N LEU A 554 2.96 29.50 -0.02
CA LEU A 554 3.72 28.27 -0.16
C LEU A 554 5.24 28.51 -0.21
N VAL A 555 5.67 29.61 -0.82
CA VAL A 555 7.08 30.03 -0.83
C VAL A 555 7.53 30.45 0.56
N ALA A 556 6.74 31.25 1.27
CA ALA A 556 7.08 31.73 2.62
C ALA A 556 6.97 30.63 3.70
N HIS A 557 6.01 29.71 3.57
CA HIS A 557 5.63 28.74 4.60
C HIS A 557 5.37 27.32 4.05
N PRO A 558 6.37 26.69 3.41
CA PRO A 558 6.16 25.44 2.66
C PRO A 558 5.71 24.26 3.55
N ALA A 559 6.29 24.11 4.74
CA ALA A 559 5.95 23.00 5.65
C ALA A 559 4.52 23.12 6.21
N ASP A 560 4.07 24.36 6.48
CA ASP A 560 2.75 24.64 7.05
C ASP A 560 1.60 24.49 6.05
N LEU A 561 1.85 24.82 4.77
CA LEU A 561 0.83 24.74 3.71
C LEU A 561 0.86 23.45 2.89
N ALA A 562 1.93 22.65 2.96
CA ALA A 562 2.01 21.38 2.24
C ALA A 562 0.76 20.48 2.39
N PRO A 563 0.14 20.31 3.57
CA PRO A 563 -1.06 19.48 3.73
C PRO A 563 -2.30 20.05 3.05
N TYR A 564 -2.35 21.37 2.79
CA TYR A 564 -3.52 22.09 2.29
C TYR A 564 -3.43 22.43 0.80
N ARG A 565 -2.24 22.26 0.20
CA ARG A 565 -1.94 22.63 -1.18
C ARG A 565 -3.00 22.16 -2.17
N THR A 566 -3.40 20.88 -2.11
CA THR A 566 -4.39 20.33 -3.04
C THR A 566 -5.75 21.03 -2.97
N GLU A 567 -6.24 21.34 -1.76
CA GLU A 567 -7.54 22.01 -1.61
C GLU A 567 -7.48 23.48 -2.01
N LEU A 568 -6.36 24.16 -1.74
CA LEU A 568 -6.14 25.54 -2.17
C LEU A 568 -6.01 25.67 -3.70
N THR A 569 -5.22 24.80 -4.34
CA THR A 569 -5.12 24.78 -5.80
C THR A 569 -6.48 24.47 -6.44
N ARG A 570 -7.26 23.54 -5.90
CA ARG A 570 -8.62 23.25 -6.40
C ARG A 570 -9.57 24.43 -6.24
N LEU A 571 -9.48 25.17 -5.14
CA LEU A 571 -10.27 26.38 -4.93
C LEU A 571 -9.89 27.46 -5.94
N ALA A 572 -8.59 27.73 -6.07
CA ALA A 572 -8.05 28.71 -7.00
C ALA A 572 -8.46 28.36 -8.44
N ASP A 573 -8.21 27.13 -8.88
CA ASP A 573 -8.60 26.63 -10.20
C ASP A 573 -10.09 26.76 -10.44
N ARG A 574 -10.95 26.62 -9.42
CA ARG A 574 -12.40 26.74 -9.58
C ARG A 574 -12.82 28.20 -9.73
N LEU A 575 -12.36 29.06 -8.82
CA LEU A 575 -12.78 30.47 -8.79
C LEU A 575 -12.20 31.29 -9.94
N THR A 576 -11.03 30.89 -10.48
CA THR A 576 -10.44 31.53 -11.66
C THR A 576 -10.98 30.96 -12.97
N ARG A 577 -11.79 29.90 -12.94
CA ARG A 577 -12.49 29.44 -14.16
C ARG A 577 -13.54 30.48 -14.51
N ASN A 578 -13.28 31.17 -15.60
CA ASN A 578 -14.29 31.92 -16.33
C ASN A 578 -15.24 30.94 -17.03
N LEU A 579 -16.04 30.21 -16.23
CA LEU A 579 -17.18 29.47 -16.77
C LEU A 579 -18.12 30.47 -17.40
N SER A 580 -18.55 30.18 -18.62
CA SER A 580 -19.65 30.93 -19.23
C SER A 580 -20.95 30.74 -18.42
N PRO A 581 -21.96 31.60 -18.62
CA PRO A 581 -23.26 31.44 -17.97
C PRO A 581 -23.86 30.04 -18.16
N GLY A 582 -23.80 29.49 -19.39
CA GLY A 582 -24.34 28.17 -19.70
C GLY A 582 -23.70 27.04 -18.91
N TRP A 583 -22.36 27.06 -18.75
CA TRP A 583 -21.66 26.08 -17.93
C TRP A 583 -21.98 26.19 -16.44
N ARG A 584 -22.16 27.41 -15.91
CA ARG A 584 -22.55 27.63 -14.51
C ARG A 584 -23.97 27.15 -14.23
N ASP A 585 -24.90 27.47 -15.12
CA ASP A 585 -26.29 27.04 -14.96
C ASP A 585 -26.42 25.52 -15.08
N LEU A 586 -25.62 24.89 -15.95
CA LEU A 586 -25.59 23.43 -16.06
C LEU A 586 -25.00 22.78 -14.80
N GLU A 587 -23.90 23.31 -14.25
CA GLU A 587 -23.32 22.82 -13.00
C GLU A 587 -24.32 22.93 -11.82
N ARG A 588 -25.06 24.05 -11.76
CA ARG A 588 -26.13 24.25 -10.76
C ARG A 588 -27.24 23.22 -10.93
N ALA A 589 -27.77 23.04 -12.13
CA ALA A 589 -28.84 22.07 -12.41
C ALA A 589 -28.44 20.64 -12.03
N ILE A 590 -27.19 20.24 -12.30
CA ILE A 590 -26.64 18.93 -11.94
C ILE A 590 -26.52 18.77 -10.43
N THR A 591 -26.05 19.80 -9.74
CA THR A 591 -25.90 19.81 -8.28
C THR A 591 -27.26 19.76 -7.58
N ASP A 592 -28.24 20.52 -8.06
CA ASP A 592 -29.61 20.52 -7.55
C ASP A 592 -30.31 19.18 -7.79
N ALA A 593 -29.96 18.47 -8.87
CA ALA A 593 -30.39 17.09 -9.13
C ALA A 593 -29.68 16.04 -8.24
N GLY A 594 -28.80 16.47 -7.32
CA GLY A 594 -28.15 15.59 -6.34
C GLY A 594 -26.96 14.79 -6.89
N VAL A 595 -26.44 15.13 -8.07
CA VAL A 595 -25.27 14.45 -8.63
C VAL A 595 -24.02 14.78 -7.82
N ALA A 596 -23.39 13.75 -7.28
CA ALA A 596 -22.16 13.91 -6.50
C ALA A 596 -21.03 14.50 -7.35
N ARG A 597 -20.18 15.34 -6.75
CA ARG A 597 -19.05 15.99 -7.44
C ARG A 597 -18.13 15.03 -8.21
N LEU A 598 -17.90 13.83 -7.69
CA LEU A 598 -17.04 12.82 -8.35
C LEU A 598 -17.59 12.36 -9.71
N ASP A 599 -18.90 12.49 -9.89
CA ASP A 599 -19.62 12.12 -11.10
C ASP A 599 -20.02 13.33 -11.96
N ASN A 600 -19.81 14.54 -11.46
CA ASN A 600 -20.01 15.78 -12.19
C ASN A 600 -18.88 16.00 -13.23
N PRO A 601 -19.17 15.97 -14.56
CA PRO A 601 -18.16 16.09 -15.60
C PRO A 601 -17.81 17.54 -15.96
N ILE A 602 -18.58 18.53 -15.49
CA ILE A 602 -18.54 19.93 -15.97
C ILE A 602 -17.15 20.54 -15.83
N ALA A 603 -16.52 20.36 -14.67
CA ALA A 603 -15.19 20.88 -14.40
C ALA A 603 -14.14 20.45 -15.45
N ALA A 604 -14.24 19.22 -15.97
CA ALA A 604 -13.30 18.72 -16.96
C ALA A 604 -13.67 19.21 -18.37
N LEU A 605 -14.95 19.20 -18.71
CA LEU A 605 -15.45 19.54 -20.05
C LEU A 605 -15.40 21.05 -20.32
N ALA A 606 -15.86 21.88 -19.38
CA ALA A 606 -15.87 23.33 -19.51
C ALA A 606 -14.46 23.91 -19.72
N ARG A 607 -13.44 23.30 -19.08
CA ARG A 607 -12.04 23.69 -19.29
C ARG A 607 -11.61 23.52 -20.74
N VAL A 608 -11.98 22.40 -21.37
CA VAL A 608 -11.65 22.11 -22.77
C VAL A 608 -12.52 22.93 -23.72
N ALA A 609 -13.79 23.10 -23.40
CA ALA A 609 -14.73 23.90 -24.19
C ALA A 609 -14.36 25.40 -24.17
N GLY A 610 -13.77 25.88 -23.08
CA GLY A 610 -13.33 27.27 -22.91
C GLY A 610 -12.28 27.70 -23.93
N GLU A 611 -11.38 26.81 -24.35
CA GLU A 611 -10.40 27.09 -25.41
C GLU A 611 -11.07 27.44 -26.75
N ALA A 612 -12.22 26.82 -27.02
CA ALA A 612 -13.04 27.05 -28.21
C ALA A 612 -14.22 28.01 -27.97
N ARG A 613 -14.35 28.58 -26.75
CA ARG A 613 -15.47 29.42 -26.30
C ARG A 613 -16.85 28.79 -26.57
N LEU A 614 -16.98 27.48 -26.35
CA LEU A 614 -18.22 26.75 -26.56
C LEU A 614 -19.06 26.66 -25.29
N GLU A 615 -20.36 26.91 -25.43
CA GLU A 615 -21.39 26.63 -24.43
C GLU A 615 -21.74 25.13 -24.40
N PRO A 616 -22.29 24.60 -23.29
CA PRO A 616 -22.53 23.17 -23.19
C PRO A 616 -23.50 22.62 -24.24
N TRP A 617 -24.53 23.37 -24.66
CA TRP A 617 -25.44 22.95 -25.74
C TRP A 617 -24.83 23.01 -27.14
N GLN A 618 -23.68 23.68 -27.31
CA GLN A 618 -22.98 23.79 -28.59
C GLN A 618 -21.96 22.66 -28.81
N LEU A 619 -21.73 21.82 -27.80
CA LEU A 619 -20.82 20.69 -27.95
C LEU A 619 -21.42 19.66 -28.90
N ASP A 620 -20.57 19.12 -29.75
CA ASP A 620 -20.93 18.04 -30.65
C ASP A 620 -19.95 16.87 -30.51
N ARG A 621 -20.33 15.75 -31.11
CA ARG A 621 -19.56 14.52 -31.09
C ARG A 621 -18.16 14.71 -31.68
N GLU A 622 -18.03 15.55 -32.72
CA GLU A 622 -16.76 15.81 -33.40
C GLU A 622 -15.76 16.57 -32.51
N TRP A 623 -16.23 17.53 -31.71
CA TRP A 623 -15.41 18.21 -30.69
C TRP A 623 -14.87 17.22 -29.66
N ALA A 624 -15.75 16.39 -29.09
CA ALA A 624 -15.37 15.43 -28.07
C ALA A 624 -14.30 14.45 -28.57
N TRP A 625 -14.44 13.99 -29.82
CA TRP A 625 -13.52 13.07 -30.47
C TRP A 625 -12.18 13.72 -30.81
N SER A 626 -12.20 14.98 -31.28
CA SER A 626 -11.00 15.72 -31.64
C SER A 626 -10.10 15.93 -30.42
N HIS A 627 -10.68 16.28 -29.26
CA HIS A 627 -9.91 16.40 -28.03
C HIS A 627 -9.35 15.05 -27.56
N GLU A 628 -10.17 13.99 -27.59
CA GLU A 628 -9.79 12.63 -27.18
C GLU A 628 -8.55 12.11 -27.94
N ARG A 629 -8.40 12.47 -29.22
CA ARG A 629 -7.27 12.07 -30.07
C ARG A 629 -5.94 12.64 -29.60
N GLY A 630 -5.92 13.87 -29.08
CA GLY A 630 -4.73 14.56 -28.58
C GLY A 630 -4.25 14.08 -27.21
N LEU A 631 -5.08 13.33 -26.48
CA LEU A 631 -4.77 12.88 -25.11
C LEU A 631 -3.83 11.66 -25.09
N ARG A 632 -3.22 11.40 -23.93
CA ARG A 632 -2.48 10.16 -23.62
C ARG A 632 -3.44 8.99 -23.29
N PRO A 633 -3.02 7.71 -23.40
CA PRO A 633 -3.85 6.52 -23.12
C PRO A 633 -4.70 6.56 -21.84
N ASP A 634 -4.12 6.99 -20.73
CA ASP A 634 -4.76 7.11 -19.42
C ASP A 634 -5.78 8.26 -19.36
N LEU A 635 -5.42 9.43 -19.91
CA LEU A 635 -6.29 10.60 -19.94
C LEU A 635 -7.51 10.39 -20.86
N ARG A 636 -7.39 9.59 -21.92
CA ARG A 636 -8.51 9.21 -22.80
C ARG A 636 -9.61 8.46 -22.06
N LEU A 637 -9.24 7.55 -21.15
CA LEU A 637 -10.23 6.83 -20.35
C LEU A 637 -10.99 7.77 -19.43
N THR A 638 -10.28 8.71 -18.80
CA THR A 638 -10.90 9.76 -17.98
C THR A 638 -11.82 10.64 -18.82
N TRP A 639 -11.39 11.03 -20.02
CA TRP A 639 -12.21 11.81 -20.96
C TRP A 639 -13.46 11.06 -21.40
N ALA A 640 -13.34 9.82 -21.86
CA ALA A 640 -14.46 8.99 -22.27
C ALA A 640 -15.49 8.78 -21.14
N ARG A 641 -15.01 8.61 -19.90
CA ARG A 641 -15.89 8.57 -18.71
C ARG A 641 -16.63 9.88 -18.49
N ASN A 642 -15.97 11.02 -18.63
CA ASN A 642 -16.62 12.33 -18.51
C ASN A 642 -17.64 12.58 -19.61
N ILE A 643 -17.38 12.14 -20.84
CA ILE A 643 -18.36 12.17 -21.94
C ILE A 643 -19.56 11.30 -21.62
N THR A 644 -19.34 10.06 -21.17
CA THR A 644 -20.41 9.14 -20.77
C THR A 644 -21.24 9.72 -19.63
N ARG A 645 -20.60 10.36 -18.64
CA ARG A 645 -21.27 11.04 -17.54
C ARG A 645 -22.13 12.20 -18.03
N LEU A 646 -21.64 13.01 -18.97
CA LEU A 646 -22.41 14.11 -19.55
C LEU A 646 -23.65 13.58 -20.28
N ASP A 647 -23.49 12.53 -21.10
CA ASP A 647 -24.61 11.91 -21.81
C ASP A 647 -25.64 11.33 -20.85
N ALA A 648 -25.20 10.71 -19.76
CA ALA A 648 -26.07 10.17 -18.72
C ALA A 648 -26.88 11.24 -17.96
N LEU A 649 -26.47 12.52 -17.98
CA LEU A 649 -27.26 13.60 -17.38
C LEU A 649 -28.61 13.80 -18.08
N ARG A 650 -28.79 13.31 -19.31
CA ARG A 650 -30.08 13.33 -20.01
C ARG A 650 -31.15 12.51 -19.31
N GLU A 651 -30.74 11.51 -18.53
CA GLU A 651 -31.66 10.66 -17.75
C GLU A 651 -32.19 11.40 -16.50
N LEU A 652 -31.65 12.58 -16.18
CA LEU A 652 -32.12 13.42 -15.09
C LEU A 652 -33.16 14.42 -15.62
N PRO A 653 -34.46 14.28 -15.31
CA PRO A 653 -35.52 15.08 -15.93
C PRO A 653 -35.31 16.59 -15.78
N ALA A 654 -34.85 17.05 -14.62
CA ALA A 654 -34.57 18.47 -14.36
C ALA A 654 -33.42 19.01 -15.22
N VAL A 655 -32.39 18.20 -15.50
CA VAL A 655 -31.24 18.62 -16.32
C VAL A 655 -31.63 18.57 -17.80
N ALA A 656 -32.34 17.53 -18.24
CA ALA A 656 -32.84 17.42 -19.61
C ALA A 656 -33.79 18.56 -19.99
N ALA A 657 -34.70 18.94 -19.08
CA ALA A 657 -35.65 20.03 -19.30
C ALA A 657 -35.00 21.43 -19.35
N SER A 658 -33.76 21.57 -18.86
CA SER A 658 -33.09 22.88 -18.83
C SER A 658 -32.64 23.37 -20.21
N GLY A 659 -32.58 22.49 -21.22
CA GLY A 659 -32.06 22.82 -22.56
C GLY A 659 -30.55 23.13 -22.60
N LEU A 660 -29.82 22.91 -21.50
CA LEU A 660 -28.40 23.24 -21.38
C LEU A 660 -27.47 22.15 -21.93
N LEU A 661 -27.97 20.93 -22.09
CA LEU A 661 -27.20 19.83 -22.68
C LEU A 661 -27.12 19.96 -24.21
N PRO A 662 -26.12 19.35 -24.86
CA PRO A 662 -26.09 19.21 -26.32
C PRO A 662 -27.42 18.70 -26.89
N PRO A 663 -27.76 18.97 -28.16
CA PRO A 663 -28.96 18.38 -28.77
C PRO A 663 -28.85 16.86 -28.93
N GLN A 664 -27.63 16.32 -29.09
CA GLN A 664 -27.37 14.90 -29.28
C GLN A 664 -26.27 14.40 -28.33
N CYS A 665 -26.30 13.11 -27.95
CA CYS A 665 -25.22 12.52 -27.15
C CYS A 665 -23.86 12.68 -27.83
N LEU A 666 -22.82 12.95 -27.05
CA LEU A 666 -21.47 13.11 -27.56
C LEU A 666 -20.77 11.76 -27.76
N GLY A 667 -21.12 10.75 -26.97
CA GLY A 667 -20.59 9.40 -27.04
C GLY A 667 -21.29 8.49 -28.07
N PRO A 668 -20.84 7.22 -28.16
CA PRO A 668 -19.72 6.64 -27.42
C PRO A 668 -18.36 7.13 -27.96
N MET A 669 -17.36 7.24 -27.08
CA MET A 669 -15.96 7.43 -27.47
C MET A 669 -15.33 6.08 -27.85
N PRO A 670 -14.30 6.05 -28.72
CA PRO A 670 -13.67 4.79 -29.14
C PRO A 670 -13.13 3.97 -27.97
N ALA A 671 -13.44 2.67 -27.97
CA ALA A 671 -12.89 1.74 -26.98
C ALA A 671 -11.36 1.62 -27.11
N ARG A 672 -10.69 1.24 -26.02
CA ARG A 672 -9.23 1.04 -26.01
C ARG A 672 -8.86 -0.06 -27.01
N GLY A 673 -8.01 0.28 -27.98
CA GLY A 673 -7.57 -0.64 -29.04
C GLY A 673 -8.50 -0.74 -30.25
N ALA A 674 -9.72 -0.21 -30.19
CA ALA A 674 -10.68 -0.20 -31.30
C ALA A 674 -10.49 1.02 -32.24
N ARG A 675 -9.35 1.71 -32.15
CA ARG A 675 -9.12 2.95 -32.90
C ARG A 675 -8.74 2.63 -34.34
N CYS A 676 -9.60 3.06 -35.25
CA CYS A 676 -9.29 3.08 -36.67
C CYS A 676 -8.19 4.12 -36.93
N ARG A 677 -7.16 3.72 -37.71
CA ARG A 677 -6.04 4.58 -38.12
C ARG A 677 -6.52 5.89 -38.74
N HIS A 678 -7.57 5.81 -39.56
CA HIS A 678 -8.14 6.95 -40.29
C HIS A 678 -9.26 7.69 -39.54
N GLY A 679 -9.68 7.23 -38.37
CA GLY A 679 -10.84 7.78 -37.63
C GLY A 679 -10.58 9.11 -36.90
N LEU A 680 -10.03 10.11 -37.60
CA LEU A 680 -9.82 11.45 -37.04
C LEU A 680 -11.12 12.11 -36.59
N PHE A 681 -12.21 11.84 -37.31
CA PHE A 681 -13.56 12.30 -37.01
C PHE A 681 -14.48 11.12 -36.69
N PRO A 682 -15.55 11.32 -35.89
CA PRO A 682 -16.69 10.41 -35.83
C PRO A 682 -17.19 10.07 -37.22
N LEU A 683 -17.62 8.83 -37.43
CA LEU A 683 -18.53 8.55 -38.54
C LEU A 683 -19.89 9.24 -38.30
N PRO A 684 -20.58 9.66 -39.37
CA PRO A 684 -22.00 9.99 -39.32
C PRO A 684 -22.77 8.88 -38.59
N ARG A 685 -23.73 9.23 -37.72
CA ARG A 685 -24.44 8.25 -36.87
C ARG A 685 -25.18 7.23 -37.71
N ARG A 686 -25.85 7.67 -38.79
CA ARG A 686 -26.56 6.76 -39.70
C ARG A 686 -25.59 5.82 -40.41
N PHE A 687 -24.40 6.31 -40.76
CA PHE A 687 -23.38 5.50 -41.41
C PHE A 687 -22.71 4.52 -40.44
N GLU A 688 -22.40 4.96 -39.23
CA GLU A 688 -21.88 4.09 -38.17
C GLU A 688 -22.88 2.99 -37.80
N ALA A 689 -24.18 3.32 -37.70
CA ALA A 689 -25.23 2.34 -37.44
C ALA A 689 -25.38 1.32 -38.59
N ALA A 690 -25.28 1.78 -39.84
CA ALA A 690 -25.27 0.88 -41.00
C ALA A 690 -24.05 -0.05 -41.02
N LEU A 691 -22.96 0.35 -40.36
CA LEU A 691 -21.72 -0.41 -40.21
C LEU A 691 -21.66 -1.18 -38.87
N ASP A 692 -22.77 -1.29 -38.13
CA ASP A 692 -22.75 -2.05 -36.88
C ASP A 692 -22.40 -3.52 -37.15
N GLY A 693 -21.50 -4.08 -36.35
CA GLY A 693 -20.94 -5.41 -36.56
C GLY A 693 -19.95 -5.55 -37.72
N ALA A 694 -19.66 -4.48 -38.48
CA ALA A 694 -18.74 -4.53 -39.62
C ALA A 694 -17.29 -4.90 -39.20
N PRO A 695 -16.53 -5.57 -40.08
CA PRO A 695 -15.12 -5.81 -39.84
C PRO A 695 -14.32 -4.53 -39.66
N GLN A 696 -13.26 -4.61 -38.84
CA GLN A 696 -12.32 -3.50 -38.60
C GLN A 696 -11.81 -2.87 -39.91
N GLN A 697 -11.53 -3.67 -40.94
CA GLN A 697 -11.03 -3.18 -42.23
C GLN A 697 -12.05 -2.32 -42.97
N LEU A 698 -13.35 -2.65 -42.84
CA LEU A 698 -14.44 -1.88 -43.42
C LEU A 698 -14.68 -0.60 -42.61
N LEU A 699 -14.64 -0.66 -41.28
CA LEU A 699 -14.68 0.53 -40.43
C LEU A 699 -13.52 1.50 -40.73
N GLU A 700 -12.31 0.97 -40.97
CA GLU A 700 -11.16 1.78 -41.40
C GLU A 700 -11.37 2.41 -42.76
N ALA A 701 -11.95 1.69 -43.72
CA ALA A 701 -12.31 2.22 -45.03
C ALA A 701 -13.38 3.32 -44.92
N ALA A 702 -14.42 3.11 -44.12
CA ALA A 702 -15.48 4.10 -43.88
C ALA A 702 -14.92 5.37 -43.24
N HIS A 703 -14.06 5.25 -42.23
CA HIS A 703 -13.41 6.41 -41.62
C HIS A 703 -12.46 7.13 -42.58
N LEU A 704 -11.77 6.41 -43.47
CA LEU A 704 -10.97 7.01 -44.54
C LEU A 704 -11.87 7.80 -45.50
N LEU A 705 -12.93 7.17 -46.02
CA LEU A 705 -13.89 7.82 -46.91
C LEU A 705 -14.42 9.09 -46.27
N TRP A 706 -14.91 9.01 -45.04
CA TRP A 706 -15.43 10.18 -44.34
C TRP A 706 -14.39 11.29 -44.19
N ARG A 707 -13.15 10.93 -43.84
CA ARG A 707 -12.05 11.89 -43.77
C ARG A 707 -11.76 12.55 -45.13
N CYS A 708 -11.79 11.79 -46.23
CA CYS A 708 -11.60 12.32 -47.57
C CYS A 708 -12.73 13.28 -47.95
N LEU A 709 -13.98 12.89 -47.74
CA LEU A 709 -15.15 13.71 -48.03
C LEU A 709 -15.13 15.04 -47.25
N ARG A 710 -14.67 15.01 -46.01
CA ARG A 710 -14.44 16.22 -45.19
C ARG A 710 -13.29 17.07 -45.71
N ALA A 711 -12.18 16.46 -46.13
CA ALA A 711 -11.04 17.17 -46.70
C ALA A 711 -11.37 17.85 -48.04
N LEU A 712 -12.26 17.26 -48.83
CA LEU A 712 -12.78 17.82 -50.09
C LEU A 712 -13.88 18.88 -49.87
N GLY A 713 -14.27 19.17 -48.63
CA GLY A 713 -15.29 20.17 -48.30
C GLY A 713 -16.72 19.78 -48.71
N LEU A 714 -16.98 18.50 -48.98
CA LEU A 714 -18.29 18.02 -49.46
C LEU A 714 -19.34 17.93 -48.35
N PHE A 715 -18.89 17.75 -47.11
CA PHE A 715 -19.76 17.75 -45.94
C PHE A 715 -19.20 18.65 -44.83
N PRO A 716 -20.05 19.45 -44.17
CA PRO A 716 -19.63 20.26 -43.03
C PRO A 716 -19.49 19.43 -41.75
N ARG A 717 -18.97 20.07 -40.70
CA ARG A 717 -18.94 19.53 -39.33
C ARG A 717 -20.33 19.15 -38.84
N GLY A 718 -20.43 17.96 -38.23
CA GLY A 718 -21.69 17.44 -37.70
C GLY A 718 -22.70 16.94 -38.72
N ALA A 719 -22.38 16.94 -40.03
CA ALA A 719 -23.27 16.39 -41.04
C ALA A 719 -23.50 14.88 -40.83
N ASP A 720 -24.76 14.46 -40.98
CA ASP A 720 -25.19 13.06 -40.85
C ASP A 720 -25.87 12.54 -42.13
N PRO A 721 -25.16 12.52 -43.28
CA PRO A 721 -25.73 12.09 -44.55
C PRO A 721 -26.14 10.62 -44.53
N ALA A 722 -27.12 10.28 -45.37
CA ALA A 722 -27.55 8.90 -45.53
C ALA A 722 -26.38 8.01 -45.99
N PRO A 723 -26.27 6.76 -45.50
CA PRO A 723 -25.20 5.84 -45.86
C PRO A 723 -25.08 5.67 -47.38
N GLY A 724 -26.21 5.49 -48.06
CA GLY A 724 -26.27 5.33 -49.51
C GLY A 724 -25.68 6.49 -50.32
N LEU A 725 -25.87 7.72 -49.85
CA LEU A 725 -25.25 8.90 -50.47
C LEU A 725 -23.72 8.83 -50.34
N LEU A 726 -23.21 8.54 -49.13
CA LEU A 726 -21.78 8.47 -48.84
C LEU A 726 -21.05 7.44 -49.71
N VAL A 727 -21.67 6.31 -49.98
CA VAL A 727 -21.10 5.23 -50.81
C VAL A 727 -21.64 5.20 -52.24
N SER A 728 -22.20 6.30 -52.74
CA SER A 728 -22.57 6.44 -54.15
C SER A 728 -21.33 6.39 -55.05
N GLU A 729 -21.43 5.76 -56.23
CA GLU A 729 -20.28 5.69 -57.15
C GLU A 729 -19.73 7.07 -57.48
N THR A 730 -20.59 8.07 -57.66
CA THR A 730 -20.16 9.45 -57.92
C THR A 730 -19.24 10.00 -56.82
N LEU A 731 -19.56 9.78 -55.54
CA LEU A 731 -18.70 10.22 -54.44
C LEU A 731 -17.44 9.35 -54.31
N LEU A 732 -17.55 8.05 -54.52
CA LEU A 732 -16.40 7.13 -54.44
C LEU A 732 -15.37 7.42 -55.54
N GLU A 733 -15.80 7.57 -56.79
CA GLU A 733 -14.95 7.94 -57.94
C GLU A 733 -14.28 9.30 -57.72
N ARG A 734 -15.06 10.28 -57.23
CA ARG A 734 -14.51 11.60 -56.92
C ARG A 734 -13.45 11.54 -55.82
N VAL A 735 -13.70 10.80 -54.74
CA VAL A 735 -12.71 10.58 -53.68
C VAL A 735 -11.49 9.85 -54.24
N GLU A 736 -11.67 8.86 -55.10
CA GLU A 736 -10.57 8.13 -55.74
C GLU A 736 -9.65 9.06 -56.56
N ALA A 737 -10.25 9.98 -57.31
CA ALA A 737 -9.55 10.92 -58.18
C ALA A 737 -8.89 12.09 -57.44
N GLU A 738 -9.58 12.67 -56.44
CA GLU A 738 -9.19 13.96 -55.85
C GLU A 738 -8.46 13.84 -54.50
N GLN A 739 -8.56 12.71 -53.79
CA GLN A 739 -7.95 12.59 -52.46
C GLN A 739 -6.41 12.60 -52.53
N SER A 740 -5.78 13.26 -51.55
CA SER A 740 -4.31 13.32 -51.38
C SER A 740 -3.81 12.69 -50.08
N LEU A 741 -4.69 12.03 -49.33
CA LEU A 741 -4.40 11.52 -47.98
C LEU A 741 -3.63 10.19 -48.00
N LEU A 742 -3.74 9.42 -49.07
CA LEU A 742 -3.10 8.11 -49.26
C LEU A 742 -2.59 7.92 -50.68
N ALA A 743 -1.67 6.96 -50.84
CA ALA A 743 -1.27 6.48 -52.16
C ALA A 743 -2.49 5.97 -52.94
N PRO A 744 -2.61 6.25 -54.26
CA PRO A 744 -3.78 5.90 -55.06
C PRO A 744 -4.17 4.43 -54.97
N THR A 745 -3.20 3.52 -54.96
CA THR A 745 -3.43 2.07 -54.85
C THR A 745 -4.09 1.69 -53.52
N SER A 746 -3.66 2.30 -52.41
CA SER A 746 -4.25 2.07 -51.09
C SER A 746 -5.66 2.66 -51.00
N ALA A 747 -5.87 3.87 -51.54
CA ALA A 747 -7.19 4.49 -51.58
C ALA A 747 -8.19 3.60 -52.35
N ARG A 748 -7.81 3.11 -53.53
CA ARG A 748 -8.60 2.14 -54.32
C ARG A 748 -9.00 0.91 -53.53
N GLN A 749 -8.07 0.32 -52.78
CA GLN A 749 -8.37 -0.86 -51.96
C GLN A 749 -9.40 -0.58 -50.87
N HIS A 750 -9.33 0.58 -50.21
CA HIS A 750 -10.35 0.96 -49.22
C HIS A 750 -11.71 1.25 -49.87
N LEU A 751 -11.73 1.95 -51.00
CA LEU A 751 -12.97 2.25 -51.72
C LEU A 751 -13.63 0.99 -52.30
N ALA A 752 -12.84 0.03 -52.81
CA ALA A 752 -13.33 -1.27 -53.26
C ALA A 752 -14.09 -2.00 -52.14
N ARG A 753 -13.55 -2.03 -50.91
CA ARG A 753 -14.25 -2.64 -49.76
C ARG A 753 -15.61 -2.00 -49.47
N LEU A 754 -15.74 -0.69 -49.70
CA LEU A 754 -17.01 0.02 -49.52
C LEU A 754 -18.00 -0.28 -50.65
N ARG A 755 -17.51 -0.48 -51.88
CA ARG A 755 -18.32 -0.97 -53.01
C ARG A 755 -18.83 -2.38 -52.75
N ASP A 756 -17.94 -3.30 -52.37
CA ASP A 756 -18.29 -4.68 -52.03
C ASP A 756 -19.33 -4.72 -50.90
N TRP A 757 -19.12 -3.90 -49.85
CA TRP A 757 -20.07 -3.79 -48.74
C TRP A 757 -21.44 -3.26 -49.20
N ARG A 758 -21.45 -2.21 -50.03
CA ARG A 758 -22.70 -1.65 -50.57
C ARG A 758 -23.45 -2.68 -51.40
N GLU A 759 -22.77 -3.44 -52.24
CA GLU A 759 -23.35 -4.50 -53.09
C GLU A 759 -23.87 -5.69 -52.26
N SER A 760 -23.25 -5.95 -51.11
CA SER A 760 -23.68 -7.00 -50.18
C SER A 760 -25.00 -6.71 -49.45
N LEU A 761 -25.53 -5.49 -49.54
CA LEU A 761 -26.73 -5.05 -48.83
C LEU A 761 -27.93 -4.95 -49.80
N PRO A 762 -28.70 -6.05 -49.99
CA PRO A 762 -29.87 -6.03 -50.86
C PRO A 762 -30.93 -5.07 -50.30
N GLY A 763 -31.37 -4.11 -51.11
CA GLY A 763 -32.46 -3.20 -50.76
C GLY A 763 -32.05 -1.99 -49.91
N MET A 764 -30.76 -1.61 -49.86
CA MET A 764 -30.41 -0.27 -49.37
C MET A 764 -30.92 0.76 -50.37
N ASP A 765 -32.19 1.16 -50.24
CA ASP A 765 -32.84 2.12 -51.12
C ASP A 765 -32.04 3.44 -51.11
N LEU A 766 -31.26 3.65 -52.17
CA LEU A 766 -30.42 4.82 -52.39
C LEU A 766 -31.25 6.11 -52.58
N ALA A 767 -32.57 5.98 -52.66
CA ALA A 767 -33.47 7.01 -53.14
C ALA A 767 -34.64 7.35 -52.19
N SER A 768 -34.65 6.89 -50.94
CA SER A 768 -35.71 7.32 -50.02
C SER A 768 -35.31 8.63 -49.32
N PRO A 769 -35.82 9.81 -49.73
CA PRO A 769 -35.69 11.03 -48.95
C PRO A 769 -36.46 10.83 -47.64
N ALA A 770 -35.81 11.10 -46.52
CA ALA A 770 -36.45 11.27 -45.22
C ALA A 770 -36.60 12.76 -44.95
#